data_AF-A0A243RW58-F1
#
_entry.id   AF-A0A243RW58-F1
#
_cell.length_a   1.000
_cell.length_b   1.000
_cell.length_c   1.000
_cell.angle_alpha   90.00
_cell.angle_beta   90.00
_cell.angle_gamma   90.00
#
_symmetry.space_group_name_H-M   'P 1'
#
loop_
_entity.id
_entity.type
_entity.pdbx_description
1 polymer ?
#
loop_
_entity_poly.entity_id
_entity_poly.type
_entity_poly.pdbx_seq_one_letter_code
_entity_poly.pdbx_strand_id
1 'polypeptide(L)'
;MAIPAIPQRLTAPAPGWTVEADVVVVGSGIAGLTLALRYAGLDPEAKVLVVTKDVLSSGSTRWAQGGIAAVLDPQDTPAEHLSDTLLAGVGLCDEEAVRVLVTEGPGALRGLIAAGARFDTDDSGELQLTREGGHRRNRIVHAGGDATGAEVQRALVQALRESSIEVIEHALVLDLLKDAGGRAAGVTLHVMGEGERDGVGAVRAGAVVLATGGMGQVYAATTNPVVSTGDGVALALRAGAVVRDLEFVQFHPTVLWLGEDSTGQQPLISEAVRGEGAVLVDAEGVRFMKDVHELADLAPRDVVAKAIMRRMRETGADHMYLDARHFGEEKWRTRFPTIHAVCREHGIDPVTQPIPVAPAAHYASGGVRADLHGRTSVPGLYACGEVACTGVHGANRLASNSLLEGLVFAERIAADIHAGRRAGSPDAVRPAPGEPVTDDRPTGLVDPRARPRIQGHMSRGASVLRGQESLSEVARALVSSRWTPVAVEPCTESWEATNLLTVASALVEAARNREETRGSHWREDFPERNDAWWLGHLDVTLTAEGMTMTYVPHGQRATALPPRVETDLIEAGLDPATVTALFRAAADEDLQAPGDVTSLATIPAGQTDTADVVARADGVVSGLAVAEGVFSHLSQGRLTAERLVKDGEHVTRGDVLMTVTGPTRDLLTAERTALNLLTHLSGIATLTDRWVRAVEGTGARIRDSRKTLPGLRALEKYAVRCGGGVNHRMSLSDAALIKDNHVVAAGGVAEAFRAVRDAYPGLPIEVEVDRIDQIEPVLAEGAEEILLDNFTVDDLVLAVRLVDGRARLESSGGLTLDSARDVAETGVDYLAVGALTHSAPALDIALDLRGN
;
A
#
# COMPACT_ATOMS: atom_id res chain seq x y z
N MET A 1 19.69 -25.26 -3.56
CA MET A 1 19.03 -24.49 -4.63
C MET A 1 19.70 -24.77 -5.96
N ALA A 2 18.94 -24.87 -7.05
CA ALA A 2 19.46 -25.07 -8.41
C ALA A 2 19.59 -23.73 -9.14
N ILE A 3 20.32 -22.79 -8.55
CA ILE A 3 20.53 -21.43 -9.05
C ILE A 3 21.98 -21.32 -9.53
N PRO A 4 22.28 -20.61 -10.63
CA PRO A 4 23.67 -20.34 -11.01
C PRO A 4 24.40 -19.60 -9.88
N ALA A 5 25.71 -19.85 -9.75
CA ALA A 5 26.54 -18.98 -8.94
C ALA A 5 26.58 -17.58 -9.60
N ILE A 6 26.09 -16.58 -8.88
CA ILE A 6 26.03 -15.19 -9.34
C ILE A 6 27.24 -14.43 -8.78
N PRO A 7 28.00 -13.70 -9.63
CA PRO A 7 29.12 -12.92 -9.13
C PRO A 7 28.62 -11.78 -8.24
N GLN A 8 29.33 -11.54 -7.14
CA GLN A 8 28.99 -10.47 -6.20
C GLN A 8 29.47 -9.09 -6.65
N ARG A 9 30.32 -9.07 -7.67
CA ARG A 9 30.89 -7.88 -8.28
C ARG A 9 31.19 -8.16 -9.76
N LEU A 10 31.06 -7.19 -10.64
CA LEU A 10 31.45 -7.35 -12.03
C LEU A 10 32.98 -7.29 -12.16
N THR A 11 33.57 -8.19 -12.95
CA THR A 11 34.97 -8.02 -13.34
C THR A 11 35.06 -6.79 -14.25
N ALA A 12 35.84 -5.80 -13.83
CA ALA A 12 36.07 -4.57 -14.58
C ALA A 12 37.47 -4.02 -14.27
N PRO A 13 38.09 -3.26 -15.20
CA PRO A 13 39.29 -2.47 -14.90
C PRO A 13 39.11 -1.58 -13.66
N ALA A 14 40.21 -1.25 -12.99
CA ALA A 14 40.18 -0.24 -11.93
C ALA A 14 39.75 1.12 -12.51
N PRO A 15 39.01 1.95 -11.75
CA PRO A 15 38.65 3.29 -12.20
C PRO A 15 39.89 4.11 -12.59
N GLY A 16 39.94 4.57 -13.84
CA GLY A 16 41.00 5.44 -14.36
C GLY A 16 40.81 6.91 -14.01
N TRP A 17 39.62 7.28 -13.53
CA TRP A 17 39.27 8.63 -13.13
C TRP A 17 38.20 8.61 -12.03
N THR A 18 38.07 9.72 -11.30
CA THR A 18 37.05 9.91 -10.26
C THR A 18 36.44 11.30 -10.33
N VAL A 19 35.15 11.41 -10.04
CA VAL A 19 34.44 12.67 -9.79
C VAL A 19 33.70 12.60 -8.46
N GLU A 20 33.44 13.76 -7.87
CA GLU A 20 32.71 13.87 -6.61
C GLU A 20 31.40 14.63 -6.82
N ALA A 21 30.33 14.10 -6.24
CA ALA A 21 29.01 14.72 -6.18
C ALA A 21 28.46 14.63 -4.76
N ASP A 22 27.54 15.51 -4.40
CA ASP A 22 26.75 15.34 -3.17
C ASP A 22 25.73 14.20 -3.38
N VAL A 23 25.08 14.20 -4.55
CA VAL A 23 24.11 13.19 -4.97
C VAL A 23 24.42 12.72 -6.39
N VAL A 24 24.47 11.40 -6.59
CA VAL A 24 24.48 10.79 -7.93
C VAL A 24 23.14 10.11 -8.21
N VAL A 25 22.54 10.47 -9.33
CA VAL A 25 21.28 9.90 -9.81
C VAL A 25 21.58 9.04 -11.03
N VAL A 26 21.28 7.74 -10.93
CA VAL A 26 21.51 6.78 -12.00
C VAL A 26 20.21 6.55 -12.76
N GLY A 27 20.11 7.12 -13.95
CA GLY A 27 18.97 7.02 -14.86
C GLY A 27 18.33 8.38 -15.14
N SER A 28 17.95 8.60 -16.41
CA SER A 28 17.39 9.86 -16.92
C SER A 28 15.90 9.78 -17.29
N GLY A 29 15.17 8.83 -16.70
CA GLY A 29 13.71 8.78 -16.79
C GLY A 29 13.02 9.83 -15.90
N ILE A 30 11.69 9.81 -15.89
CA ILE A 30 10.86 10.74 -15.11
C ILE A 30 11.30 10.84 -13.63
N ALA A 31 11.56 9.71 -12.98
CA ALA A 31 11.93 9.67 -11.57
C ALA A 31 13.31 10.32 -11.32
N GLY A 32 14.31 9.94 -12.11
CA GLY A 32 15.67 10.45 -11.96
C GLY A 32 15.79 11.95 -12.26
N LEU A 33 15.20 12.41 -13.36
CA LEU A 33 15.26 13.83 -13.73
C LEU A 33 14.46 14.71 -12.76
N THR A 34 13.28 14.26 -12.33
CA THR A 34 12.48 14.98 -11.32
C THR A 34 13.26 15.12 -10.03
N LEU A 35 13.89 14.04 -9.54
CA LEU A 35 14.68 14.06 -8.33
C LEU A 35 15.87 15.01 -8.43
N ALA A 36 16.64 14.92 -9.53
CA ALA A 36 17.82 15.75 -9.74
C ALA A 36 17.46 17.24 -9.74
N LEU A 37 16.42 17.61 -10.50
CA LEU A 37 15.90 18.98 -10.57
C LEU A 37 15.37 19.46 -9.22
N ARG A 38 14.60 18.61 -8.54
CA ARG A 38 14.02 18.96 -7.24
C ARG A 38 15.10 19.17 -6.19
N TYR A 39 16.07 18.27 -6.10
CA TYR A 39 17.16 18.38 -5.14
C TYR A 39 18.03 19.60 -5.41
N ALA A 40 18.37 19.88 -6.67
CA ALA A 40 19.07 21.10 -7.05
C ALA A 40 18.28 22.37 -6.69
N GLY A 41 16.94 22.34 -6.77
CA GLY A 41 16.09 23.43 -6.31
C GLY A 41 16.04 23.60 -4.78
N LEU A 42 16.13 22.49 -4.02
CA LEU A 42 16.17 22.51 -2.55
C LEU A 42 17.54 22.94 -2.00
N ASP A 43 18.62 22.62 -2.72
CA ASP A 43 19.99 23.00 -2.37
C ASP A 43 20.77 23.48 -3.61
N PRO A 44 20.64 24.76 -3.99
CA PRO A 44 21.26 25.31 -5.21
C PRO A 44 22.78 25.20 -5.27
N GLU A 45 23.40 24.98 -4.13
CA GLU A 45 24.84 24.89 -4.00
C GLU A 45 25.37 23.45 -4.15
N ALA A 46 24.48 22.45 -4.08
CA ALA A 46 24.85 21.04 -4.12
C ALA A 46 25.30 20.59 -5.53
N LYS A 47 26.29 19.70 -5.55
CA LYS A 47 26.76 19.02 -6.77
C LYS A 47 25.87 17.82 -7.04
N VAL A 48 25.02 17.92 -8.05
CA VAL A 48 24.17 16.83 -8.51
C VAL A 48 24.72 16.31 -9.83
N LEU A 49 24.90 14.98 -9.90
CA LEU A 49 25.36 14.30 -11.10
C LEU A 49 24.30 13.30 -11.58
N VAL A 50 23.89 13.40 -12.84
CA VAL A 50 23.02 12.41 -13.50
C VAL A 50 23.88 11.52 -14.39
N VAL A 51 23.75 10.21 -14.22
CA VAL A 51 24.41 9.20 -15.06
C VAL A 51 23.35 8.46 -15.84
N THR A 52 23.48 8.34 -17.16
CA THR A 52 22.55 7.58 -17.99
C THR A 52 23.27 6.74 -19.04
N LYS A 53 22.77 5.52 -19.28
CA LYS A 53 23.41 4.52 -20.14
C LYS A 53 23.48 4.94 -21.61
N ASP A 54 22.57 5.79 -22.03
CA ASP A 54 22.49 6.26 -23.41
C ASP A 54 22.27 7.78 -23.35
N VAL A 55 21.69 8.39 -24.37
CA VAL A 55 21.27 9.79 -24.29
C VAL A 55 20.11 9.99 -23.30
N LEU A 56 19.96 11.20 -22.78
CA LEU A 56 18.96 11.58 -21.78
C LEU A 56 17.53 11.12 -22.13
N SER A 57 17.18 11.09 -23.42
CA SER A 57 15.83 10.79 -23.91
C SER A 57 15.55 9.31 -24.25
N SER A 58 16.47 8.38 -24.00
CA SER A 58 16.37 6.97 -24.40
C SER A 58 15.61 6.04 -23.42
N GLY A 59 15.20 6.54 -22.25
CA GLY A 59 14.51 5.74 -21.23
C GLY A 59 13.04 5.40 -21.55
N SER A 60 12.45 4.49 -20.76
CA SER A 60 11.05 4.03 -20.94
C SER A 60 10.01 5.15 -20.86
N THR A 61 10.30 6.23 -20.11
CA THR A 61 9.39 7.37 -19.94
C THR A 61 8.92 7.94 -21.27
N ARG A 62 9.81 8.11 -22.25
CA ARG A 62 9.46 8.66 -23.57
C ARG A 62 8.40 7.84 -24.31
N TRP A 63 8.37 6.54 -24.08
CA TRP A 63 7.51 5.59 -24.77
C TRP A 63 6.15 5.40 -24.10
N ALA A 64 5.91 6.05 -22.96
CA ALA A 64 4.62 6.00 -22.29
C ALA A 64 3.55 6.71 -23.14
N GLN A 65 2.62 5.94 -23.68
CA GLN A 65 1.47 6.46 -24.44
C GLN A 65 0.31 6.87 -23.53
N GLY A 66 0.10 6.10 -22.45
CA GLY A 66 -0.91 6.40 -21.44
C GLY A 66 -0.62 7.71 -20.71
N GLY A 67 -1.58 8.16 -19.91
CA GLY A 67 -1.46 9.42 -19.19
C GLY A 67 -0.80 9.30 -17.81
N ILE A 68 -0.95 10.37 -17.03
CA ILE A 68 -0.59 10.41 -15.61
C ILE A 68 -1.88 10.48 -14.80
N ALA A 69 -2.10 9.54 -13.90
CA ALA A 69 -3.25 9.59 -13.01
C ALA A 69 -3.03 10.66 -11.92
N ALA A 70 -3.97 11.57 -11.71
CA ALA A 70 -3.97 12.51 -10.60
C ALA A 70 -5.39 12.98 -10.28
N VAL A 71 -5.75 12.97 -9.00
CA VAL A 71 -7.07 13.44 -8.54
C VAL A 71 -7.12 14.97 -8.62
N LEU A 72 -7.62 15.48 -9.75
CA LEU A 72 -7.76 16.91 -10.04
C LEU A 72 -9.22 17.38 -10.09
N ASP A 73 -10.14 16.49 -10.44
CA ASP A 73 -11.58 16.77 -10.49
C ASP A 73 -12.14 16.92 -9.06
N PRO A 74 -12.86 18.01 -8.72
CA PRO A 74 -13.54 18.15 -7.43
C PRO A 74 -14.54 17.03 -7.08
N GLN A 75 -14.99 16.25 -8.07
CA GLN A 75 -15.88 15.10 -7.88
C GLN A 75 -15.15 13.76 -7.69
N ASP A 76 -13.82 13.74 -7.83
CA ASP A 76 -12.96 12.59 -7.57
C ASP A 76 -12.22 12.80 -6.24
N THR A 77 -11.83 11.71 -5.59
CA THR A 77 -11.19 11.76 -4.27
C THR A 77 -9.95 10.87 -4.21
N PRO A 78 -8.93 11.24 -3.40
CA PRO A 78 -7.79 10.36 -3.14
C PRO A 78 -8.22 8.99 -2.60
N ALA A 79 -9.32 8.91 -1.85
CA ALA A 79 -9.87 7.65 -1.34
C ALA A 79 -10.39 6.73 -2.46
N GLU A 80 -11.04 7.29 -3.49
CA GLU A 80 -11.48 6.51 -4.66
C GLU A 80 -10.28 6.02 -5.48
N HIS A 81 -9.25 6.85 -5.69
CA HIS A 81 -8.01 6.42 -6.38
C HIS A 81 -7.21 5.39 -5.57
N LEU A 82 -7.19 5.53 -4.24
CA LEU A 82 -6.65 4.52 -3.32
C LEU A 82 -7.36 3.17 -3.53
N SER A 83 -8.69 3.16 -3.49
CA SER A 83 -9.48 1.93 -3.68
C SER A 83 -9.20 1.26 -5.03
N ASP A 84 -9.16 2.03 -6.12
CA ASP A 84 -8.87 1.51 -7.46
C ASP A 84 -7.45 0.89 -7.52
N THR A 85 -6.47 1.53 -6.87
CA THR A 85 -5.08 1.06 -6.86
C THR A 85 -4.92 -0.20 -6.00
N LEU A 86 -5.53 -0.25 -4.81
CA LEU A 86 -5.51 -1.44 -3.93
C LEU A 86 -6.16 -2.65 -4.60
N LEU A 87 -7.27 -2.43 -5.30
CA LEU A 87 -7.95 -3.48 -6.06
C LEU A 87 -7.06 -4.02 -7.17
N ALA A 88 -6.42 -3.12 -7.95
CA ALA A 88 -5.53 -3.51 -9.04
C ALA A 88 -4.31 -4.30 -8.56
N GLY A 89 -3.76 -3.99 -7.38
CA GLY A 89 -2.59 -4.67 -6.82
C GLY A 89 -2.88 -6.00 -6.12
N VAL A 90 -4.13 -6.48 -6.14
CA VAL A 90 -4.54 -7.83 -5.74
C VAL A 90 -4.09 -8.21 -4.31
N GLY A 91 -4.25 -7.25 -3.39
CA GLY A 91 -4.00 -7.46 -1.97
C GLY A 91 -2.53 -7.49 -1.55
N LEU A 92 -1.60 -7.04 -2.40
CA LEU A 92 -0.18 -6.86 -2.04
C LEU A 92 0.30 -5.41 -2.08
N CYS A 93 -0.62 -4.44 -2.22
CA CYS A 93 -0.28 -3.02 -2.11
C CYS A 93 0.00 -2.63 -0.66
N ASP A 94 1.10 -1.93 -0.41
CA ASP A 94 1.26 -1.17 0.83
C ASP A 94 0.28 0.02 0.82
N GLU A 95 -0.73 -0.03 1.69
CA GLU A 95 -1.77 1.00 1.72
C GLU A 95 -1.23 2.39 2.03
N GLU A 96 -0.20 2.50 2.87
CA GLU A 96 0.41 3.80 3.19
C GLU A 96 1.15 4.36 1.97
N ALA A 97 1.89 3.52 1.25
CA ALA A 97 2.55 3.91 0.00
C ALA A 97 1.54 4.37 -1.06
N VAL A 98 0.42 3.66 -1.21
CA VAL A 98 -0.65 4.07 -2.14
C VAL A 98 -1.30 5.36 -1.67
N ARG A 99 -1.55 5.54 -0.37
CA ARG A 99 -2.12 6.77 0.19
C ARG A 99 -1.22 7.98 -0.07
N VAL A 100 0.09 7.82 0.10
CA VAL A 100 1.11 8.82 -0.27
C VAL A 100 0.99 9.16 -1.75
N LEU A 101 1.02 8.15 -2.63
CA LEU A 101 0.90 8.34 -4.07
C LEU A 101 -0.31 9.18 -4.47
N VAL A 102 -1.51 8.79 -4.01
CA VAL A 102 -2.76 9.42 -4.48
C VAL A 102 -3.02 10.77 -3.84
N THR A 103 -2.48 11.03 -2.65
CA THR A 103 -2.64 12.31 -1.95
C THR A 103 -1.63 13.34 -2.44
N GLU A 104 -0.38 12.95 -2.68
CA GLU A 104 0.68 13.84 -3.13
C GLU A 104 0.71 14.01 -4.66
N GLY A 105 0.09 13.06 -5.39
CA GLY A 105 0.04 13.02 -6.86
C GLY A 105 -0.37 14.34 -7.54
N PRO A 106 -1.46 15.01 -7.12
CA PRO A 106 -1.84 16.31 -7.69
C PRO A 106 -0.77 17.40 -7.53
N GLY A 107 -0.05 17.40 -6.40
CA GLY A 107 1.07 18.33 -6.17
C GLY A 107 2.24 18.04 -7.09
N ALA A 108 2.61 16.76 -7.21
CA ALA A 108 3.71 16.31 -8.05
C ALA A 108 3.45 16.62 -9.55
N LEU A 109 2.23 16.41 -10.02
CA LEU A 109 1.83 16.76 -11.39
C LEU A 109 1.92 18.27 -11.65
N ARG A 110 1.49 19.12 -10.71
CA ARG A 110 1.67 20.58 -10.82
C ARG A 110 3.14 20.97 -10.89
N GLY A 111 4.01 20.28 -10.14
CA GLY A 111 5.46 20.46 -10.22
C GLY A 111 6.00 20.15 -11.62
N LEU A 112 5.54 19.07 -12.24
CA LEU A 112 5.90 18.72 -13.61
C LEU A 112 5.41 19.76 -14.64
N ILE A 113 4.19 20.28 -14.48
CA ILE A 113 3.67 21.38 -15.32
C ILE A 113 4.54 22.63 -15.16
N ALA A 114 4.91 22.98 -13.93
CA ALA A 114 5.80 24.11 -13.66
C ALA A 114 7.20 23.93 -14.26
N ALA A 115 7.68 22.68 -14.39
CA ALA A 115 8.91 22.34 -15.11
C ALA A 115 8.78 22.41 -16.65
N GLY A 116 7.59 22.75 -17.17
CA GLY A 116 7.36 23.04 -18.57
C GLY A 116 6.62 21.97 -19.37
N ALA A 117 6.06 20.95 -18.70
CA ALA A 117 5.20 19.96 -19.36
C ALA A 117 3.83 20.56 -19.72
N ARG A 118 3.35 20.27 -20.92
CA ARG A 118 2.08 20.76 -21.47
C ARG A 118 1.12 19.60 -21.67
N PHE A 119 0.00 19.63 -20.97
CA PHE A 119 -1.05 18.61 -21.10
C PHE A 119 -2.22 19.14 -21.94
N ASP A 120 -3.00 18.21 -22.47
CA ASP A 120 -4.16 18.52 -23.30
C ASP A 120 -5.23 19.23 -22.46
N THR A 121 -5.82 20.27 -23.04
CA THR A 121 -6.87 21.09 -22.40
C THR A 121 -8.15 21.07 -23.23
N ASP A 122 -9.29 21.27 -22.57
CA ASP A 122 -10.56 21.47 -23.25
C ASP A 122 -10.72 22.92 -23.79
N ASP A 123 -11.87 23.21 -24.40
CA ASP A 123 -12.20 24.53 -24.96
C ASP A 123 -12.22 25.65 -23.92
N SER A 124 -12.34 25.32 -22.62
CA SER A 124 -12.29 26.28 -21.52
C SER A 124 -10.87 26.56 -21.02
N GLY A 125 -9.89 25.77 -21.45
CA GLY A 125 -8.49 25.84 -21.03
C GLY A 125 -8.18 25.01 -19.78
N GLU A 126 -9.15 24.24 -19.27
CA GLU A 126 -8.95 23.30 -18.16
C GLU A 126 -8.33 21.98 -18.66
N LEU A 127 -7.62 21.27 -17.78
CA LEU A 127 -6.99 20.00 -18.13
C LEU A 127 -8.04 18.96 -18.54
N GLN A 128 -7.84 18.34 -19.70
CA GLN A 128 -8.71 17.27 -20.17
C GLN A 128 -8.43 15.99 -19.38
N LEU A 129 -9.41 15.54 -18.61
CA LEU A 129 -9.33 14.31 -17.81
C LEU A 129 -10.02 13.15 -18.54
N THR A 130 -9.30 12.04 -18.68
CA THR A 130 -9.83 10.81 -19.26
C THR A 130 -9.75 9.64 -18.27
N ARG A 131 -10.25 8.47 -18.67
CA ARG A 131 -10.29 7.24 -17.88
C ARG A 131 -9.64 6.09 -18.65
N GLU A 132 -8.73 5.39 -17.99
CA GLU A 132 -8.06 4.20 -18.51
C GLU A 132 -8.39 2.97 -17.63
N GLY A 133 -7.92 1.79 -18.05
CA GLY A 133 -8.26 0.51 -17.43
C GLY A 133 -8.04 0.47 -15.91
N GLY A 134 -9.06 0.02 -15.19
CA GLY A 134 -9.06 -0.13 -13.73
C GLY A 134 -9.46 1.11 -12.93
N HIS A 135 -9.56 2.29 -13.56
CA HIS A 135 -10.04 3.50 -12.91
C HIS A 135 -11.57 3.61 -12.96
N ARG A 136 -12.19 4.07 -11.86
CA ARG A 136 -13.64 4.35 -11.81
C ARG A 136 -13.98 5.78 -12.21
N ARG A 137 -13.06 6.73 -12.06
CA ARG A 137 -13.22 8.17 -12.39
C ARG A 137 -12.31 8.61 -13.53
N ASN A 138 -12.64 9.75 -14.14
CA ASN A 138 -11.79 10.44 -15.11
C ASN A 138 -10.72 11.22 -14.33
N ARG A 139 -9.48 10.76 -14.34
CA ARG A 139 -8.39 11.37 -13.56
C ARG A 139 -7.04 11.36 -14.26
N ILE A 140 -7.03 10.99 -15.53
CA ILE A 140 -5.80 10.76 -16.27
C ILE A 140 -5.60 11.91 -17.23
N VAL A 141 -4.46 12.59 -17.10
CA VAL A 141 -4.06 13.67 -17.99
C VAL A 141 -3.18 13.11 -19.11
N HIS A 142 -3.45 13.55 -20.33
CA HIS A 142 -2.71 13.18 -21.53
C HIS A 142 -2.00 14.41 -22.12
N ALA A 143 -0.99 14.17 -22.96
CA ALA A 143 -0.41 15.22 -23.78
C ALA A 143 -0.22 14.73 -25.22
N GLY A 144 -0.69 15.53 -26.18
CA GLY A 144 -0.61 15.20 -27.59
C GLY A 144 -1.40 13.94 -27.96
N GLY A 145 -2.47 13.62 -27.22
CA GLY A 145 -3.24 12.39 -27.37
C GLY A 145 -2.54 11.17 -26.76
N ASP A 146 -1.66 10.51 -27.52
CA ASP A 146 -0.97 9.26 -27.14
C ASP A 146 0.54 9.44 -26.91
N ALA A 147 0.98 10.68 -26.62
CA ALA A 147 2.39 11.06 -26.55
C ALA A 147 2.82 11.63 -25.19
N THR A 148 2.07 11.36 -24.12
CA THR A 148 2.29 11.93 -22.78
C THR A 148 3.74 11.76 -22.30
N GLY A 149 4.29 10.56 -22.45
CA GLY A 149 5.66 10.24 -22.07
C GLY A 149 6.72 11.05 -22.82
N ALA A 150 6.51 11.29 -24.12
CA ALA A 150 7.42 12.07 -24.94
C ALA A 150 7.43 13.55 -24.52
N GLU A 151 6.28 14.10 -24.19
CA GLU A 151 6.14 15.47 -23.68
C GLU A 151 6.76 15.63 -22.28
N VAL A 152 6.52 14.68 -21.37
CA VAL A 152 7.16 14.66 -20.04
C VAL A 152 8.68 14.62 -20.18
N GLN A 153 9.21 13.73 -21.02
CA GLN A 153 10.65 13.61 -21.25
C GLN A 153 11.22 14.91 -21.83
N ARG A 154 10.54 15.52 -22.81
CA ARG A 154 10.94 16.79 -23.42
C ARG A 154 11.07 17.89 -22.36
N ALA A 155 10.04 18.07 -21.53
CA ALA A 155 10.01 19.09 -20.50
C ALA A 155 11.13 18.92 -19.47
N LEU A 156 11.31 17.70 -18.94
CA LEU A 156 12.34 17.43 -17.93
C LEU A 156 13.76 17.56 -18.50
N VAL A 157 14.01 17.11 -19.73
CA VAL A 157 15.33 17.28 -20.38
C VAL A 157 15.61 18.75 -20.65
N GLN A 158 14.60 19.54 -21.04
CA GLN A 158 14.77 20.98 -21.21
C GLN A 158 15.11 21.64 -19.87
N ALA A 159 14.34 21.38 -18.82
CA ALA A 159 14.60 21.94 -17.48
C ALA A 159 15.99 21.55 -16.96
N LEU A 160 16.44 20.30 -17.20
CA LEU A 160 17.78 19.84 -16.83
C LEU A 160 18.87 20.63 -17.56
N ARG A 161 18.73 20.86 -18.87
CA ARG A 161 19.70 21.63 -19.67
C ARG A 161 19.79 23.10 -19.27
N GLU A 162 18.74 23.64 -18.67
CA GLU A 162 18.69 25.01 -18.13
C GLU A 162 19.23 25.09 -16.69
N SER A 163 19.58 23.96 -16.07
CA SER A 163 20.11 23.86 -14.71
C SER A 163 21.64 23.75 -14.67
N SER A 164 22.22 23.74 -13.47
CA SER A 164 23.66 23.50 -13.24
C SER A 164 24.02 22.02 -13.01
N ILE A 165 23.08 21.10 -13.25
CA ILE A 165 23.26 19.66 -13.01
C ILE A 165 24.22 19.08 -14.05
N GLU A 166 25.23 18.35 -13.59
CA GLU A 166 26.18 17.66 -14.47
C GLU A 166 25.57 16.35 -14.98
N VAL A 167 25.86 15.99 -16.23
CA VAL A 167 25.34 14.77 -16.87
C VAL A 167 26.49 13.99 -17.49
N ILE A 168 26.53 12.69 -17.23
CA ILE A 168 27.36 11.73 -17.96
C ILE A 168 26.40 10.83 -18.75
N GLU A 169 26.32 11.08 -20.06
CA GLU A 169 25.60 10.21 -21.01
C GLU A 169 26.47 9.01 -21.41
N HIS A 170 25.85 8.02 -22.07
CA HIS A 170 26.54 6.83 -22.55
C HIS A 170 27.28 6.04 -21.46
N ALA A 171 26.78 6.06 -20.22
CA ALA A 171 27.45 5.50 -19.06
C ALA A 171 26.68 4.33 -18.41
N LEU A 172 27.23 3.13 -18.52
CA LEU A 172 26.72 1.95 -17.80
C LEU A 172 27.30 1.92 -16.38
N VAL A 173 26.43 2.01 -15.38
CA VAL A 173 26.84 1.82 -13.98
C VAL A 173 27.09 0.33 -13.72
N LEU A 174 28.21 0.03 -13.05
CA LEU A 174 28.69 -1.34 -12.84
C LEU A 174 28.37 -1.84 -11.42
N ASP A 175 28.95 -1.22 -10.39
CA ASP A 175 28.78 -1.65 -9.00
C ASP A 175 28.74 -0.46 -8.02
N LEU A 176 28.11 -0.69 -6.87
CA LEU A 176 28.06 0.27 -5.77
C LEU A 176 29.41 0.29 -5.02
N LEU A 177 29.94 1.48 -4.77
CA LEU A 177 31.02 1.70 -3.81
C LEU A 177 30.44 1.84 -2.41
N LYS A 178 31.03 1.14 -1.43
CA LYS A 178 30.62 1.21 -0.02
C LYS A 178 31.77 1.68 0.86
N ASP A 179 31.43 2.38 1.94
CA ASP A 179 32.38 2.69 3.01
C ASP A 179 32.52 1.54 4.02
N ALA A 180 33.35 1.74 5.04
CA ALA A 180 33.59 0.74 6.10
C ALA A 180 32.34 0.40 6.94
N GLY A 181 31.34 1.29 6.96
CA GLY A 181 30.05 1.07 7.62
C GLY A 181 29.03 0.35 6.73
N GLY A 182 29.39 0.03 5.48
CA GLY A 182 28.48 -0.57 4.50
C GLY A 182 27.50 0.43 3.88
N ARG A 183 27.68 1.73 4.10
CA ARG A 183 26.88 2.80 3.47
C ARG A 183 27.38 3.01 2.03
N ALA A 184 26.46 3.35 1.12
CA ALA A 184 26.81 3.81 -0.21
C ALA A 184 27.72 5.04 -0.16
N ALA A 185 28.83 4.97 -0.88
CA ALA A 185 29.85 6.01 -1.02
C ALA A 185 30.05 6.44 -2.48
N GLY A 186 29.23 5.93 -3.40
CA GLY A 186 29.35 6.20 -4.83
C GLY A 186 29.07 4.97 -5.70
N VAL A 187 29.45 5.06 -6.98
CA VAL A 187 29.36 3.97 -7.96
C VAL A 187 30.57 3.92 -8.87
N THR A 188 30.88 2.74 -9.41
CA THR A 188 31.72 2.61 -10.60
C THR A 188 30.86 2.60 -11.85
N LEU A 189 31.40 3.10 -12.95
CA LEU A 189 30.71 3.13 -14.24
C LEU A 189 31.69 2.95 -15.39
N HIS A 190 31.18 2.55 -16.54
CA HIS A 190 31.88 2.58 -17.81
C HIS A 190 31.21 3.57 -18.76
N VAL A 191 31.97 4.52 -19.30
CA VAL A 191 31.51 5.46 -20.33
C VAL A 191 31.86 4.89 -21.70
N MET A 192 30.85 4.77 -22.56
CA MET A 192 30.91 4.23 -23.91
C MET A 192 31.21 5.35 -24.91
N GLY A 193 31.98 5.03 -25.96
CA GLY A 193 32.51 6.01 -26.90
C GLY A 193 31.46 6.74 -27.74
N GLU A 194 31.10 7.96 -27.32
CA GLU A 194 30.95 9.23 -28.06
C GLU A 194 30.62 10.32 -27.00
N GLY A 195 31.49 11.34 -26.79
CA GLY A 195 31.21 12.47 -25.86
C GLY A 195 32.11 12.70 -24.62
N GLU A 196 33.28 12.05 -24.53
CA GLU A 196 34.40 12.19 -23.54
C GLU A 196 34.36 11.51 -22.14
N ARG A 197 35.57 11.14 -21.68
CA ARG A 197 36.04 10.17 -20.64
C ARG A 197 35.83 8.68 -20.96
N ASP A 198 36.50 8.16 -21.99
CA ASP A 198 36.50 6.72 -22.30
C ASP A 198 37.06 5.85 -21.16
N GLY A 199 36.45 4.68 -20.92
CA GLY A 199 36.90 3.69 -19.94
C GLY A 199 36.08 3.60 -18.65
N VAL A 200 36.63 2.92 -17.65
CA VAL A 200 35.99 2.74 -16.32
C VAL A 200 36.35 3.90 -15.41
N GLY A 201 35.35 4.47 -14.74
CA GLY A 201 35.47 5.56 -13.77
C GLY A 201 34.72 5.29 -12.47
N ALA A 202 34.82 6.25 -11.56
CA ALA A 202 34.10 6.25 -10.30
C ALA A 202 33.44 7.61 -10.03
N VAL A 203 32.20 7.59 -9.55
CA VAL A 203 31.55 8.73 -8.92
C VAL A 203 31.54 8.47 -7.44
N ARG A 204 32.16 9.34 -6.63
CA ARG A 204 32.00 9.35 -5.18
C ARG A 204 30.82 10.25 -4.83
N ALA A 205 29.85 9.74 -4.08
CA ALA A 205 28.70 10.52 -3.65
C ALA A 205 28.21 10.17 -2.24
N GLY A 206 27.68 11.17 -1.54
CA GLY A 206 27.08 10.99 -0.22
C GLY A 206 25.72 10.30 -0.26
N ALA A 207 25.01 10.38 -1.38
CA ALA A 207 23.81 9.61 -1.69
C ALA A 207 23.83 9.08 -3.13
N VAL A 208 23.40 7.83 -3.31
CA VAL A 208 23.25 7.18 -4.61
C VAL A 208 21.77 6.88 -4.81
N VAL A 209 21.20 7.34 -5.92
CA VAL A 209 19.79 7.10 -6.26
C VAL A 209 19.71 6.26 -7.53
N LEU A 210 19.07 5.09 -7.42
CA LEU A 210 18.74 4.26 -8.58
C LEU A 210 17.39 4.69 -9.16
N ALA A 211 17.40 5.08 -10.43
CA ALA A 211 16.24 5.40 -11.27
C ALA A 211 16.40 4.77 -12.66
N THR A 212 16.94 3.55 -12.72
CA THR A 212 17.44 2.89 -13.94
C THR A 212 16.35 2.30 -14.84
N GLY A 213 15.08 2.41 -14.44
CA GLY A 213 13.97 1.71 -15.09
C GLY A 213 13.93 0.21 -14.78
N GLY A 214 13.02 -0.49 -15.44
CA GLY A 214 12.76 -1.92 -15.20
C GLY A 214 13.69 -2.89 -15.93
N MET A 215 13.20 -4.12 -16.06
CA MET A 215 13.94 -5.30 -16.48
C MET A 215 13.31 -6.04 -17.68
N GLY A 216 12.63 -5.29 -18.57
CA GLY A 216 11.91 -5.88 -19.71
C GLY A 216 12.78 -6.71 -20.66
N GLN A 217 14.06 -6.33 -20.82
CA GLN A 217 15.01 -7.02 -21.70
C GLN A 217 15.46 -8.40 -21.16
N VAL A 218 15.00 -8.84 -19.99
CA VAL A 218 15.12 -10.23 -19.54
C VAL A 218 14.33 -11.18 -20.44
N TYR A 219 13.31 -10.68 -21.12
CA TYR A 219 12.50 -11.42 -22.09
C TYR A 219 12.95 -11.14 -23.52
N ALA A 220 12.69 -12.08 -24.43
CA ALA A 220 13.01 -11.93 -25.85
C ALA A 220 12.19 -10.82 -26.51
N ALA A 221 10.95 -10.60 -26.08
CA ALA A 221 10.08 -9.54 -26.59
C ALA A 221 9.55 -8.70 -25.42
N THR A 222 9.63 -7.38 -25.56
CA THR A 222 9.19 -6.42 -24.55
C THR A 222 8.77 -5.11 -25.21
N THR A 223 7.96 -4.30 -24.53
CA THR A 223 7.71 -2.90 -24.96
C THR A 223 8.80 -1.94 -24.48
N ASN A 224 9.66 -2.38 -23.54
CA ASN A 224 10.70 -1.55 -22.93
C ASN A 224 11.86 -1.32 -23.92
N PRO A 225 12.51 -0.15 -23.89
CA PRO A 225 13.65 0.14 -24.75
C PRO A 225 14.84 -0.78 -24.46
N VAL A 226 15.79 -0.83 -25.39
CA VAL A 226 16.98 -1.70 -25.34
C VAL A 226 17.83 -1.51 -24.09
N VAL A 227 17.77 -0.32 -23.47
CA VAL A 227 18.52 0.02 -22.25
C VAL A 227 17.94 -0.61 -20.97
N SER A 228 16.70 -1.13 -20.98
CA SER A 228 15.99 -1.65 -19.80
C SER A 228 16.41 -3.10 -19.44
N THR A 229 17.69 -3.29 -19.14
CA THR A 229 18.33 -4.59 -18.85
C THR A 229 18.37 -4.98 -17.37
N GLY A 230 17.70 -4.20 -16.50
CA GLY A 230 17.64 -4.49 -15.05
C GLY A 230 18.94 -4.20 -14.30
N ASP A 231 19.78 -3.30 -14.79
CA ASP A 231 21.12 -3.07 -14.20
C ASP A 231 21.06 -2.56 -12.76
N GLY A 232 20.13 -1.65 -12.45
CA GLY A 232 19.97 -1.14 -11.09
C GLY A 232 19.53 -2.24 -10.11
N VAL A 233 18.66 -3.15 -10.54
CA VAL A 233 18.25 -4.32 -9.73
C VAL A 233 19.45 -5.27 -9.52
N ALA A 234 20.22 -5.54 -10.57
CA ALA A 234 21.41 -6.39 -10.49
C ALA A 234 22.50 -5.78 -9.59
N LEU A 235 22.74 -4.47 -9.71
CA LEU A 235 23.65 -3.71 -8.85
C LEU A 235 23.20 -3.73 -7.39
N ALA A 236 21.89 -3.54 -7.14
CA ALA A 236 21.34 -3.58 -5.79
C ALA A 236 21.53 -4.97 -5.15
N LEU A 237 21.24 -6.05 -5.88
CA LEU A 237 21.52 -7.42 -5.42
C LEU A 237 23.00 -7.58 -5.09
N ARG A 238 23.90 -7.24 -6.02
CA ARG A 238 25.36 -7.28 -5.79
C ARG A 238 25.82 -6.41 -4.63
N ALA A 239 25.16 -5.29 -4.34
CA ALA A 239 25.45 -4.45 -3.18
C ALA A 239 25.02 -5.09 -1.84
N GLY A 240 24.18 -6.13 -1.88
CA GLY A 240 23.55 -6.76 -0.72
C GLY A 240 22.21 -6.11 -0.33
N ALA A 241 21.61 -5.31 -1.21
CA ALA A 241 20.30 -4.74 -0.98
C ALA A 241 19.19 -5.79 -1.15
N VAL A 242 18.08 -5.56 -0.45
CA VAL A 242 16.87 -6.37 -0.58
C VAL A 242 16.13 -5.97 -1.86
N VAL A 243 15.82 -6.96 -2.68
CA VAL A 243 14.96 -6.82 -3.85
C VAL A 243 13.70 -7.65 -3.60
N ARG A 244 12.54 -7.13 -3.98
CA ARG A 244 11.23 -7.67 -3.60
C ARG A 244 10.39 -7.97 -4.83
N ASP A 245 9.66 -9.08 -4.80
CA ASP A 245 8.49 -9.32 -5.66
C ASP A 245 8.78 -9.36 -7.18
N LEU A 246 10.00 -9.79 -7.56
CA LEU A 246 10.44 -9.81 -8.96
C LEU A 246 9.58 -10.69 -9.87
N GLU A 247 8.85 -11.66 -9.32
CA GLU A 247 7.96 -12.54 -10.06
C GLU A 247 6.75 -11.81 -10.68
N PHE A 248 6.40 -10.62 -10.18
CA PHE A 248 5.28 -9.82 -10.70
C PHE A 248 5.74 -8.91 -11.85
N VAL A 249 5.71 -9.47 -13.06
CA VAL A 249 5.97 -8.77 -14.32
C VAL A 249 4.68 -8.73 -15.12
N GLN A 250 4.18 -7.51 -15.38
CA GLN A 250 3.01 -7.29 -16.23
C GLN A 250 3.39 -7.51 -17.69
N PHE A 251 2.60 -8.33 -18.39
CA PHE A 251 2.69 -8.54 -19.83
C PHE A 251 1.55 -7.79 -20.50
N HIS A 252 1.86 -6.96 -21.50
CA HIS A 252 0.82 -6.35 -22.31
C HIS A 252 0.29 -7.37 -23.33
N PRO A 253 -1.04 -7.54 -23.49
CA PRO A 253 -1.60 -8.61 -24.33
C PRO A 253 -1.35 -8.41 -25.82
N THR A 254 -1.38 -7.17 -26.30
CA THR A 254 -1.34 -6.85 -27.73
C THR A 254 -0.09 -6.03 -28.08
N VAL A 255 1.00 -6.73 -28.38
CA VAL A 255 2.21 -6.14 -28.94
C VAL A 255 2.41 -6.68 -30.34
N LEU A 256 2.83 -5.82 -31.27
CA LEU A 256 2.96 -6.17 -32.67
C LEU A 256 3.97 -7.31 -32.82
N TRP A 257 3.53 -8.42 -33.40
CA TRP A 257 4.41 -9.55 -33.71
C TRP A 257 5.06 -9.32 -35.08
N LEU A 258 6.39 -9.27 -35.11
CA LEU A 258 7.19 -8.92 -36.31
C LEU A 258 7.93 -10.11 -36.93
N GLY A 259 7.64 -11.34 -36.49
CA GLY A 259 8.32 -12.55 -36.93
C GLY A 259 9.06 -13.28 -35.81
N GLU A 260 9.41 -14.55 -36.04
CA GLU A 260 10.11 -15.43 -35.09
C GLU A 260 11.49 -14.90 -34.68
N ASP A 261 12.18 -14.19 -35.59
CA ASP A 261 13.50 -13.61 -35.36
C ASP A 261 13.44 -12.25 -34.62
N SER A 262 12.23 -11.69 -34.41
CA SER A 262 12.08 -10.39 -33.77
C SER A 262 12.36 -10.47 -32.27
N THR A 263 13.31 -9.67 -31.80
CA THR A 263 13.70 -9.60 -30.38
C THR A 263 13.87 -8.16 -29.92
N GLY A 264 13.84 -7.94 -28.60
CA GLY A 264 13.99 -6.63 -27.98
C GLY A 264 12.68 -5.85 -27.96
N GLN A 265 12.78 -4.54 -28.20
CA GLN A 265 11.64 -3.61 -28.13
C GLN A 265 10.68 -3.84 -29.31
N GLN A 266 9.42 -4.11 -29.01
CA GLN A 266 8.37 -4.33 -29.99
C GLN A 266 7.31 -3.21 -29.89
N PRO A 267 6.70 -2.79 -31.01
CA PRO A 267 5.68 -1.75 -30.98
C PRO A 267 4.41 -2.18 -30.25
N LEU A 268 3.92 -1.31 -29.37
CA LEU A 268 2.70 -1.51 -28.61
C LEU A 268 1.46 -1.25 -29.49
N ILE A 269 0.50 -2.18 -29.49
CA ILE A 269 -0.85 -1.94 -30.02
C ILE A 269 -1.77 -1.63 -28.85
N SER A 270 -2.09 -0.35 -28.67
CA SER A 270 -2.84 0.16 -27.51
C SER A 270 -4.17 -0.58 -27.28
N GLU A 271 -4.52 -0.78 -26.01
CA GLU A 271 -5.80 -1.36 -25.60
C GLU A 271 -7.00 -0.56 -26.07
N ALA A 272 -6.81 0.74 -26.33
CA ALA A 272 -7.85 1.59 -26.90
C ALA A 272 -8.38 1.05 -28.24
N VAL A 273 -7.56 0.31 -29.00
CA VAL A 273 -8.00 -0.38 -30.23
C VAL A 273 -9.05 -1.44 -29.91
N ARG A 274 -8.86 -2.25 -28.85
CA ARG A 274 -9.89 -3.19 -28.36
C ARG A 274 -11.11 -2.45 -27.82
N GLY A 275 -10.89 -1.36 -27.07
CA GLY A 275 -11.93 -0.47 -26.56
C GLY A 275 -12.89 0.07 -27.63
N GLU A 276 -12.38 0.27 -28.85
CA GLU A 276 -13.16 0.74 -29.99
C GLU A 276 -13.88 -0.37 -30.77
N GLY A 277 -13.76 -1.63 -30.33
CA GLY A 277 -14.49 -2.78 -30.89
C GLY A 277 -13.63 -3.81 -31.62
N ALA A 278 -12.30 -3.67 -31.64
CA ALA A 278 -11.42 -4.68 -32.22
C ALA A 278 -11.48 -6.00 -31.45
N VAL A 279 -11.38 -7.12 -32.16
CA VAL A 279 -11.61 -8.46 -31.60
C VAL A 279 -10.38 -9.34 -31.77
N LEU A 280 -10.05 -10.14 -30.76
CA LEU A 280 -8.98 -11.12 -30.83
C LEU A 280 -9.48 -12.38 -31.53
N VAL A 281 -8.70 -12.83 -32.51
CA VAL A 281 -8.97 -14.04 -33.30
C VAL A 281 -7.70 -14.86 -33.46
N ASP A 282 -7.86 -16.18 -33.63
CA ASP A 282 -6.78 -17.05 -34.09
C ASP A 282 -6.63 -17.01 -35.62
N ALA A 283 -5.72 -17.84 -36.16
CA ALA A 283 -5.45 -17.91 -37.61
C ALA A 283 -6.66 -18.36 -38.42
N GLU A 284 -7.57 -19.13 -37.82
CA GLU A 284 -8.82 -19.61 -38.41
C GLU A 284 -9.97 -18.58 -38.29
N GLY A 285 -9.74 -17.45 -37.61
CA GLY A 285 -10.72 -16.39 -37.40
C GLY A 285 -11.67 -16.64 -36.23
N VAL A 286 -11.38 -17.60 -35.35
CA VAL A 286 -12.19 -17.91 -34.17
C VAL A 286 -11.97 -16.85 -33.10
N ARG A 287 -13.06 -16.23 -32.63
CA ARG A 287 -13.05 -15.27 -31.53
C ARG A 287 -12.96 -15.96 -30.17
N PHE A 288 -11.77 -16.40 -29.80
CA PHE A 288 -11.53 -17.25 -28.62
C PHE A 288 -11.82 -16.56 -27.28
N MET A 289 -11.83 -15.22 -27.20
CA MET A 289 -12.12 -14.51 -25.94
C MET A 289 -13.58 -14.63 -25.48
N LYS A 290 -14.52 -14.93 -26.39
CA LYS A 290 -15.96 -15.02 -26.06
C LYS A 290 -16.28 -16.06 -24.99
N ASP A 291 -15.53 -17.16 -25.00
CA ASP A 291 -15.75 -18.29 -24.09
C ASP A 291 -14.85 -18.20 -22.84
N VAL A 292 -14.06 -17.12 -22.70
CA VAL A 292 -13.09 -16.93 -21.61
C VAL A 292 -13.61 -15.99 -20.52
N HIS A 293 -14.25 -14.88 -20.89
CA HIS A 293 -14.68 -13.85 -19.95
C HIS A 293 -15.93 -13.12 -20.48
N GLU A 294 -16.82 -12.67 -19.61
CA GLU A 294 -18.06 -11.98 -20.01
C GLU A 294 -17.82 -10.68 -20.81
N LEU A 295 -16.73 -9.96 -20.47
CA LEU A 295 -16.26 -8.78 -21.20
C LEU A 295 -15.47 -9.12 -22.49
N ALA A 296 -15.25 -10.40 -22.79
CA ALA A 296 -14.48 -10.89 -23.93
C ALA A 296 -13.15 -10.13 -24.12
N ASP A 297 -12.97 -9.47 -25.27
CA ASP A 297 -11.76 -8.73 -25.67
C ASP A 297 -11.44 -7.53 -24.74
N LEU A 298 -12.40 -7.09 -23.92
CA LEU A 298 -12.27 -6.01 -22.94
C LEU A 298 -12.00 -6.52 -21.51
N ALA A 299 -11.73 -7.81 -21.33
CA ALA A 299 -11.32 -8.35 -20.04
C ALA A 299 -10.01 -7.71 -19.53
N PRO A 300 -9.69 -7.83 -18.22
CA PRO A 300 -8.43 -7.36 -17.65
C PRO A 300 -7.19 -7.90 -18.39
N ARG A 301 -6.09 -7.11 -18.39
CA ARG A 301 -4.85 -7.38 -19.16
C ARG A 301 -4.31 -8.79 -18.97
N ASP A 302 -4.22 -9.22 -17.72
CA ASP A 302 -3.75 -10.53 -17.29
C ASP A 302 -4.62 -11.64 -17.87
N VAL A 303 -5.95 -11.50 -17.84
CA VAL A 303 -6.90 -12.45 -18.43
C VAL A 303 -6.71 -12.56 -19.94
N VAL A 304 -6.60 -11.43 -20.64
CA VAL A 304 -6.42 -11.41 -22.10
C VAL A 304 -5.06 -11.98 -22.51
N ALA A 305 -3.98 -11.57 -21.84
CA ALA A 305 -2.63 -12.08 -22.12
C ALA A 305 -2.55 -13.59 -21.89
N LYS A 306 -3.18 -14.08 -20.82
CA LYS A 306 -3.30 -15.51 -20.51
C LYS A 306 -4.05 -16.26 -21.62
N ALA A 307 -5.19 -15.73 -22.06
CA ALA A 307 -6.00 -16.36 -23.10
C ALA A 307 -5.26 -16.45 -24.43
N ILE A 308 -4.54 -15.38 -24.82
CA ILE A 308 -3.68 -15.38 -26.01
C ILE A 308 -2.60 -16.45 -25.87
N MET A 309 -1.86 -16.48 -24.77
CA MET A 309 -0.78 -17.46 -24.54
C MET A 309 -1.31 -18.90 -24.52
N ARG A 310 -2.49 -19.13 -23.93
CA ARG A 310 -3.13 -20.45 -23.91
C ARG A 310 -3.51 -20.88 -25.32
N ARG A 311 -4.14 -19.99 -26.10
CA ARG A 311 -4.54 -20.29 -27.47
C ARG A 311 -3.33 -20.57 -28.36
N MET A 312 -2.27 -19.76 -28.25
CA MET A 312 -0.97 -20.00 -28.90
C MET A 312 -0.42 -21.41 -28.62
N ARG A 313 -0.44 -21.85 -27.36
CA ARG A 313 0.00 -23.20 -26.97
C ARG A 313 -0.90 -24.30 -27.51
N GLU A 314 -2.22 -24.10 -27.50
CA GLU A 314 -3.21 -25.07 -28.00
C GLU A 314 -3.11 -25.28 -29.52
N THR A 315 -2.86 -24.22 -30.28
CA THR A 315 -2.78 -24.26 -31.74
C THR A 315 -1.35 -24.45 -32.26
N GLY A 316 -0.34 -24.34 -31.40
CA GLY A 316 1.07 -24.34 -31.79
C GLY A 316 1.48 -23.12 -32.62
N ALA A 317 0.82 -21.97 -32.40
CA ALA A 317 1.08 -20.72 -33.13
C ALA A 317 1.91 -19.74 -32.29
N ASP A 318 2.74 -18.92 -32.94
CA ASP A 318 3.61 -17.93 -32.27
C ASP A 318 2.93 -16.58 -32.00
N HIS A 319 1.76 -16.35 -32.57
CA HIS A 319 0.97 -15.13 -32.38
C HIS A 319 -0.52 -15.38 -32.65
N MET A 320 -1.34 -14.45 -32.19
CA MET A 320 -2.76 -14.34 -32.52
C MET A 320 -2.98 -13.08 -33.35
N TYR A 321 -4.24 -12.74 -33.64
CA TYR A 321 -4.58 -11.60 -34.46
C TYR A 321 -5.57 -10.68 -33.74
N LEU A 322 -5.38 -9.37 -33.90
CA LEU A 322 -6.35 -8.35 -33.51
C LEU A 322 -7.06 -7.85 -34.79
N ASP A 323 -8.32 -8.22 -34.95
CA ASP A 323 -9.14 -7.83 -36.10
C ASP A 323 -9.91 -6.54 -35.82
N ALA A 324 -9.49 -5.49 -36.52
CA ALA A 324 -10.04 -4.14 -36.46
C ALA A 324 -10.44 -3.60 -37.84
N ARG A 325 -10.59 -4.48 -38.85
CA ARG A 325 -10.86 -4.09 -40.24
C ARG A 325 -12.17 -3.31 -40.42
N HIS A 326 -13.12 -3.53 -39.51
CA HIS A 326 -14.42 -2.85 -39.51
C HIS A 326 -14.36 -1.37 -39.08
N PHE A 327 -13.21 -0.86 -38.60
CA PHE A 327 -13.05 0.54 -38.19
C PHE A 327 -13.08 1.53 -39.37
N GLY A 328 -12.74 1.08 -40.58
CA GLY A 328 -12.55 1.95 -41.74
C GLY A 328 -11.28 2.82 -41.65
N GLU A 329 -10.88 3.42 -42.77
CA GLU A 329 -9.62 4.19 -42.87
C GLU A 329 -9.65 5.47 -42.00
N GLU A 330 -10.78 6.16 -41.93
CA GLU A 330 -10.91 7.42 -41.21
C GLU A 330 -10.60 7.27 -39.71
N LYS A 331 -11.14 6.23 -39.06
CA LYS A 331 -10.89 5.99 -37.63
C LYS A 331 -9.41 5.71 -37.36
N TRP A 332 -8.74 4.92 -38.21
CA TRP A 332 -7.30 4.66 -38.08
C TRP A 332 -6.46 5.93 -38.21
N ARG A 333 -6.78 6.78 -39.18
CA ARG A 333 -6.02 8.03 -39.44
C ARG A 333 -6.25 9.11 -38.39
N THR A 334 -7.40 9.14 -37.74
CA THR A 334 -7.77 10.20 -36.79
C THR A 334 -7.51 9.79 -35.35
N ARG A 335 -7.89 8.56 -34.96
CA ARG A 335 -7.85 8.11 -33.56
C ARG A 335 -6.64 7.27 -33.20
N PHE A 336 -6.04 6.60 -34.18
CA PHE A 336 -4.87 5.73 -33.98
C PHE A 336 -3.75 5.99 -35.00
N PRO A 337 -3.39 7.27 -35.29
CA PRO A 337 -2.45 7.59 -36.37
C PRO A 337 -1.07 6.96 -36.18
N THR A 338 -0.58 6.90 -34.94
CA THR A 338 0.70 6.28 -34.58
C THR A 338 0.69 4.79 -34.87
N ILE A 339 -0.35 4.07 -34.43
CA ILE A 339 -0.49 2.62 -34.66
C ILE A 339 -0.66 2.33 -36.15
N HIS A 340 -1.46 3.13 -36.86
CA HIS A 340 -1.65 2.99 -38.31
C HIS A 340 -0.33 3.16 -39.06
N ALA A 341 0.48 4.15 -38.71
CA ALA A 341 1.79 4.38 -39.30
C ALA A 341 2.75 3.21 -39.03
N VAL A 342 2.85 2.76 -37.78
CA VAL A 342 3.71 1.64 -37.36
C VAL A 342 3.33 0.33 -38.06
N CYS A 343 2.04 0.00 -38.13
CA CYS A 343 1.60 -1.20 -38.85
C CYS A 343 2.04 -1.15 -40.32
N ARG A 344 1.84 -0.01 -41.00
CA ARG A 344 2.22 0.15 -42.40
C ARG A 344 3.72 0.14 -42.64
N GLU A 345 4.52 0.70 -41.73
CA GLU A 345 5.98 0.60 -41.75
C GLU A 345 6.45 -0.85 -41.76
N HIS A 346 5.75 -1.71 -41.02
CA HIS A 346 5.99 -3.15 -40.98
C HIS A 346 5.19 -3.96 -42.01
N GLY A 347 4.63 -3.30 -43.04
CA GLY A 347 3.96 -3.97 -44.16
C GLY A 347 2.57 -4.54 -43.85
N ILE A 348 1.95 -4.12 -42.76
CA ILE A 348 0.61 -4.54 -42.32
C ILE A 348 -0.36 -3.39 -42.57
N ASP A 349 -1.42 -3.61 -43.35
CA ASP A 349 -2.48 -2.62 -43.53
C ASP A 349 -3.65 -2.92 -42.59
N PRO A 350 -3.77 -2.24 -41.42
CA PRO A 350 -4.77 -2.60 -40.40
C PRO A 350 -6.22 -2.28 -40.83
N VAL A 351 -6.39 -1.59 -41.96
CA VAL A 351 -7.69 -1.36 -42.60
C VAL A 351 -8.19 -2.62 -43.30
N THR A 352 -7.29 -3.39 -43.91
CA THR A 352 -7.65 -4.53 -44.78
C THR A 352 -7.20 -5.88 -44.22
N GLN A 353 -6.26 -5.89 -43.27
CA GLN A 353 -5.66 -7.07 -42.66
C GLN A 353 -5.81 -7.02 -41.13
N PRO A 354 -5.98 -8.19 -40.48
CA PRO A 354 -5.87 -8.25 -39.04
C PRO A 354 -4.41 -8.05 -38.58
N ILE A 355 -4.21 -7.45 -37.40
CA ILE A 355 -2.88 -7.12 -36.88
C ILE A 355 -2.32 -8.31 -36.11
N PRO A 356 -1.14 -8.87 -36.46
CA PRO A 356 -0.52 -9.95 -35.70
C PRO A 356 -0.05 -9.44 -34.33
N VAL A 357 -0.46 -10.11 -33.26
CA VAL A 357 -0.19 -9.70 -31.89
C VAL A 357 0.22 -10.87 -31.00
N ALA A 358 1.15 -10.61 -30.08
CA ALA A 358 1.55 -11.54 -29.03
C ALA A 358 1.75 -10.80 -27.70
N PRO A 359 1.66 -11.49 -26.54
CA PRO A 359 1.94 -10.87 -25.25
C PRO A 359 3.43 -10.60 -25.09
N ALA A 360 3.81 -9.44 -24.57
CA ALA A 360 5.21 -9.09 -24.31
C ALA A 360 5.38 -8.41 -22.94
N ALA A 361 6.56 -8.55 -22.34
CA ALA A 361 6.86 -7.95 -21.04
C ALA A 361 6.78 -6.41 -21.13
N HIS A 362 6.14 -5.78 -20.15
CA HIS A 362 5.79 -4.36 -20.23
C HIS A 362 6.18 -3.54 -19.00
N TYR A 363 5.98 -4.09 -17.79
CA TYR A 363 6.27 -3.36 -16.55
C TYR A 363 6.61 -4.33 -15.41
N ALA A 364 7.58 -3.97 -14.58
CA ALA A 364 7.89 -4.70 -13.35
C ALA A 364 7.23 -4.03 -12.13
N SER A 365 6.37 -4.77 -11.41
CA SER A 365 5.84 -4.30 -10.12
C SER A 365 6.85 -4.51 -8.98
N GLY A 366 7.67 -5.56 -9.08
CA GLY A 366 8.79 -5.80 -8.18
C GLY A 366 10.06 -5.04 -8.56
N GLY A 367 11.04 -5.04 -7.67
CA GLY A 367 12.25 -4.24 -7.81
C GLY A 367 13.01 -4.09 -6.48
N VAL A 368 13.94 -3.15 -6.42
CA VAL A 368 14.70 -2.82 -5.20
C VAL A 368 13.73 -2.34 -4.13
N ARG A 369 13.70 -3.01 -2.97
CA ARG A 369 12.77 -2.65 -1.89
C ARG A 369 13.12 -1.25 -1.37
N ALA A 370 12.17 -0.33 -1.46
CA ALA A 370 12.32 1.05 -1.01
C ALA A 370 11.19 1.38 -0.01
N ASP A 371 11.53 2.08 1.07
CA ASP A 371 10.52 2.58 2.01
C ASP A 371 9.79 3.84 1.48
N LEU A 372 8.93 4.45 2.30
CA LEU A 372 8.19 5.66 1.94
C LEU A 372 9.06 6.89 1.67
N HIS A 373 10.36 6.83 1.98
CA HIS A 373 11.35 7.85 1.68
C HIS A 373 12.32 7.40 0.59
N GLY A 374 12.03 6.29 -0.09
CA GLY A 374 12.83 5.67 -1.14
C GLY A 374 14.16 5.08 -0.65
N ARG A 375 14.35 4.92 0.66
CA ARG A 375 15.57 4.34 1.22
C ARG A 375 15.56 2.83 1.02
N THR A 376 16.70 2.28 0.60
CA THR A 376 16.86 0.82 0.48
C THR A 376 17.40 0.23 1.79
N SER A 377 17.58 -1.10 1.83
CA SER A 377 18.24 -1.76 2.97
C SER A 377 19.75 -1.46 3.07
N VAL A 378 20.34 -0.82 2.06
CA VAL A 378 21.73 -0.34 2.09
C VAL A 378 21.71 1.15 2.42
N PRO A 379 22.27 1.59 3.56
CA PRO A 379 22.27 3.00 3.94
C PRO A 379 22.89 3.88 2.84
N GLY A 380 22.28 5.04 2.56
CA GLY A 380 22.76 5.97 1.52
C GLY A 380 22.44 5.56 0.08
N LEU A 381 21.90 4.36 -0.14
CA LEU A 381 21.34 3.93 -1.42
C LEU A 381 19.82 4.11 -1.40
N TYR A 382 19.31 4.78 -2.43
CA TYR A 382 17.90 5.06 -2.64
C TYR A 382 17.43 4.44 -3.97
N ALA A 383 16.13 4.21 -4.11
CA ALA A 383 15.52 3.72 -5.35
C ALA A 383 14.14 4.34 -5.59
N CYS A 384 13.85 4.73 -6.84
CA CYS A 384 12.52 5.20 -7.26
C CYS A 384 12.24 4.95 -8.74
N GLY A 385 10.96 4.95 -9.11
CA GLY A 385 10.49 4.54 -10.44
C GLY A 385 10.53 3.01 -10.59
N GLU A 386 10.50 2.51 -11.82
CA GLU A 386 10.33 1.07 -12.11
C GLU A 386 11.47 0.16 -11.60
N VAL A 387 12.62 0.72 -11.22
CA VAL A 387 13.68 -0.07 -10.54
C VAL A 387 13.30 -0.44 -9.11
N ALA A 388 12.38 0.30 -8.49
CA ALA A 388 12.00 0.18 -7.09
C ALA A 388 10.70 -0.62 -6.92
N CYS A 389 10.64 -1.38 -5.82
CA CYS A 389 9.39 -1.84 -5.24
C CYS A 389 9.08 -0.93 -4.05
N THR A 390 8.25 0.09 -4.29
CA THR A 390 7.79 1.07 -3.29
C THR A 390 6.60 0.58 -2.46
N GLY A 391 6.00 -0.56 -2.86
CA GLY A 391 4.76 -1.09 -2.29
C GLY A 391 3.48 -0.59 -2.99
N VAL A 392 3.56 0.38 -3.91
CA VAL A 392 2.37 0.94 -4.58
C VAL A 392 1.62 -0.07 -5.44
N HIS A 393 2.33 -0.88 -6.22
CA HIS A 393 1.71 -1.62 -7.33
C HIS A 393 1.23 -3.03 -6.95
N GLY A 394 1.62 -3.55 -5.79
CA GLY A 394 1.31 -4.93 -5.38
C GLY A 394 1.62 -5.96 -6.47
N ALA A 395 0.73 -6.93 -6.65
CA ALA A 395 0.91 -8.01 -7.63
C ALA A 395 0.65 -7.59 -9.09
N ASN A 396 0.04 -6.42 -9.31
CA ASN A 396 -0.30 -5.92 -10.63
C ASN A 396 -0.55 -4.41 -10.64
N ARG A 397 0.14 -3.71 -11.53
CA ARG A 397 0.08 -2.25 -11.66
C ARG A 397 -1.25 -1.77 -12.27
N LEU A 398 -1.89 -0.79 -11.63
CA LEU A 398 -2.96 0.02 -12.23
C LEU A 398 -2.39 0.92 -13.36
N ALA A 399 -3.12 1.07 -14.47
CA ALA A 399 -2.68 1.92 -15.58
C ALA A 399 -2.40 3.37 -15.12
N SER A 400 -1.54 4.10 -15.81
CA SER A 400 -1.22 5.52 -15.53
C SER A 400 -0.61 5.86 -14.15
N ASN A 401 -0.43 4.89 -13.24
CA ASN A 401 0.18 5.13 -11.92
C ASN A 401 1.73 5.13 -11.92
N SER A 402 2.41 4.55 -12.91
CA SER A 402 3.89 4.43 -12.88
C SER A 402 4.62 5.76 -13.06
N LEU A 403 4.11 6.64 -13.94
CA LEU A 403 4.68 7.98 -14.08
C LEU A 403 4.44 8.81 -12.81
N LEU A 404 3.25 8.68 -12.22
CA LEU A 404 2.89 9.33 -10.97
C LEU A 404 3.81 8.88 -9.81
N GLU A 405 4.06 7.58 -9.68
CA GLU A 405 4.98 7.03 -8.67
C GLU A 405 6.37 7.63 -8.83
N GLY A 406 6.88 7.66 -10.06
CA GLY A 406 8.17 8.27 -10.36
C GLY A 406 8.26 9.73 -9.90
N LEU A 407 7.19 10.52 -10.07
CA LEU A 407 7.15 11.92 -9.62
C LEU A 407 7.08 12.04 -8.09
N VAL A 408 6.15 11.34 -7.45
CA VAL A 408 5.89 11.46 -6.00
C VAL A 408 7.09 10.99 -5.18
N PHE A 409 7.64 9.81 -5.49
CA PHE A 409 8.76 9.29 -4.71
C PHE A 409 10.07 10.01 -4.99
N ALA A 410 10.26 10.58 -6.20
CA ALA A 410 11.41 11.44 -6.48
C ALA A 410 11.42 12.70 -5.60
N GLU A 411 10.26 13.35 -5.45
CA GLU A 411 10.07 14.50 -4.55
C GLU A 411 10.40 14.15 -3.10
N ARG A 412 9.90 13.01 -2.61
CA ARG A 412 10.14 12.55 -1.24
C ARG A 412 11.60 12.19 -0.97
N ILE A 413 12.29 11.53 -1.91
CA ILE A 413 13.71 11.23 -1.77
C ILE A 413 14.54 12.52 -1.76
N ALA A 414 14.27 13.47 -2.65
CA ALA A 414 14.97 14.75 -2.67
C ALA A 414 14.81 15.49 -1.33
N ALA A 415 13.58 15.51 -0.78
CA ALA A 415 13.31 16.06 0.53
C ALA A 415 14.00 15.29 1.67
N ASP A 416 14.04 13.97 1.61
CA ASP A 416 14.70 13.11 2.62
C ASP A 416 16.21 13.35 2.68
N ILE A 417 16.89 13.32 1.53
CA ILE A 417 18.33 13.60 1.43
C ILE A 417 18.61 15.02 1.95
N HIS A 418 17.77 16.00 1.58
CA HIS A 418 17.89 17.36 2.08
C HIS A 418 17.58 17.49 3.58
N ALA A 419 16.67 16.70 4.15
CA ALA A 419 16.30 16.75 5.56
C ALA A 419 17.33 16.05 6.47
N GLY A 420 17.96 14.98 5.99
CA GLY A 420 19.08 14.31 6.67
C GLY A 420 20.24 15.27 7.00
N ARG A 421 20.35 16.39 6.27
CA ARG A 421 21.22 17.54 6.56
C ARG A 421 20.91 18.23 7.89
N ARG A 422 19.64 18.32 8.30
CA ARG A 422 19.18 19.16 9.43
C ARG A 422 19.22 18.47 10.80
N ALA A 423 19.33 17.15 10.85
CA ALA A 423 19.19 16.37 12.08
C ALA A 423 20.48 16.22 12.92
N GLY A 424 21.56 16.97 12.64
CA GLY A 424 22.79 16.92 13.43
C GLY A 424 23.64 18.20 13.38
N SER A 425 23.45 19.08 14.37
CA SER A 425 24.32 20.23 14.72
C SER A 425 24.22 21.52 13.85
N PRO A 426 24.48 22.73 14.40
CA PRO A 426 24.26 24.03 13.73
C PRO A 426 25.14 24.32 12.49
N ASP A 427 26.13 23.46 12.20
CA ASP A 427 27.02 23.53 11.04
C ASP A 427 26.73 22.37 10.07
N ALA A 428 25.50 22.29 9.55
CA ALA A 428 25.05 21.20 8.70
C ALA A 428 25.84 21.08 7.38
N VAL A 429 26.82 20.17 7.33
CA VAL A 429 27.62 19.85 6.14
C VAL A 429 26.78 19.05 5.14
N ARG A 430 27.00 19.28 3.84
CA ARG A 430 26.39 18.53 2.73
C ARG A 430 26.67 17.03 2.85
N PRO A 431 25.83 16.14 2.26
CA PRO A 431 26.12 14.71 2.24
C PRO A 431 27.44 14.46 1.50
N ALA A 432 28.51 14.25 2.27
CA ALA A 432 29.82 13.91 1.73
C ALA A 432 29.95 12.39 1.57
N PRO A 433 30.60 11.91 0.50
CA PRO A 433 30.91 10.49 0.37
C PRO A 433 31.81 10.03 1.52
N GLY A 434 31.50 8.88 2.11
CA GLY A 434 32.47 8.15 2.94
C GLY A 434 33.70 7.74 2.13
N GLU A 435 34.75 7.28 2.80
CA GLU A 435 35.92 6.71 2.10
C GLU A 435 35.56 5.29 1.62
N PRO A 436 35.57 5.03 0.28
CA PRO A 436 35.28 3.70 -0.23
C PRO A 436 36.32 2.69 0.27
N VAL A 437 35.86 1.53 0.71
CA VAL A 437 36.76 0.41 1.03
C VAL A 437 37.01 -0.46 -0.20
N THR A 438 38.17 -1.10 -0.24
CA THR A 438 38.47 -2.10 -1.27
C THR A 438 37.45 -3.23 -1.21
N ASP A 439 36.87 -3.57 -2.35
CA ASP A 439 35.90 -4.65 -2.47
C ASP A 439 36.57 -5.93 -3.02
N ASP A 440 36.95 -6.80 -2.09
CA ASP A 440 37.62 -8.09 -2.36
C ASP A 440 36.61 -9.23 -2.63
N ARG A 441 35.32 -8.93 -2.76
CA ARG A 441 34.30 -9.94 -3.07
C ARG A 441 34.53 -10.56 -4.46
N PRO A 442 34.12 -11.83 -4.68
CA PRO A 442 34.35 -12.52 -5.94
C PRO A 442 33.78 -11.77 -7.15
N THR A 443 34.64 -11.51 -8.14
CA THR A 443 34.24 -10.90 -9.40
C THR A 443 33.90 -11.95 -10.46
N GLY A 444 33.07 -11.61 -11.43
CA GLY A 444 32.81 -12.48 -12.58
C GLY A 444 32.07 -11.79 -13.72
N LEU A 445 32.03 -12.47 -14.87
CA LEU A 445 31.31 -12.06 -16.07
C LEU A 445 30.67 -13.26 -16.76
N VAL A 446 29.57 -12.99 -17.47
CA VAL A 446 28.85 -13.92 -18.32
C VAL A 446 29.18 -13.62 -19.78
N ASP A 447 29.38 -14.68 -20.57
CA ASP A 447 29.59 -14.57 -22.01
C ASP A 447 28.37 -13.92 -22.68
N PRO A 448 28.53 -12.84 -23.47
CA PRO A 448 27.44 -12.16 -24.16
C PRO A 448 26.53 -13.08 -24.99
N ARG A 449 27.08 -14.18 -25.52
CA ARG A 449 26.31 -15.18 -26.30
C ARG A 449 25.25 -15.91 -25.49
N ALA A 450 25.27 -15.79 -24.16
CA ALA A 450 24.23 -16.31 -23.28
C ALA A 450 22.93 -15.49 -23.36
N ARG A 451 22.98 -14.20 -23.74
CA ARG A 451 21.81 -13.31 -23.71
C ARG A 451 20.60 -13.86 -24.51
N PRO A 452 20.72 -14.24 -25.79
CA PRO A 452 19.58 -14.79 -26.53
C PRO A 452 19.04 -16.08 -25.92
N ARG A 453 19.91 -16.91 -25.31
CA ARG A 453 19.49 -18.14 -24.63
C ARG A 453 18.69 -17.83 -23.37
N ILE A 454 19.17 -16.91 -22.52
CA ILE A 454 18.48 -16.47 -21.31
C ILE A 454 17.09 -15.94 -21.69
N GLN A 455 17.04 -14.99 -22.63
CA GLN A 455 15.80 -14.38 -23.10
C GLN A 455 14.81 -15.39 -23.67
N GLY A 456 15.28 -16.32 -24.51
CA GLY A 456 14.44 -17.37 -25.08
C GLY A 456 13.87 -18.32 -24.02
N HIS A 457 14.66 -18.70 -23.01
CA HIS A 457 14.16 -19.54 -21.91
C HIS A 457 13.17 -18.78 -21.02
N MET A 458 13.46 -17.52 -20.69
CA MET A 458 12.55 -16.66 -19.92
C MET A 458 11.20 -16.49 -20.62
N SER A 459 11.19 -16.19 -21.93
CA SER A 459 9.96 -16.04 -22.72
C SER A 459 9.14 -17.32 -22.80
N ARG A 460 9.77 -18.49 -22.91
CA ARG A 460 9.04 -19.77 -23.02
C ARG A 460 8.52 -20.30 -21.69
N GLY A 461 9.30 -20.19 -20.62
CA GLY A 461 9.02 -20.91 -19.37
C GLY A 461 8.74 -20.05 -18.13
N ALA A 462 9.05 -18.76 -18.17
CA ALA A 462 8.87 -17.81 -17.05
C ALA A 462 8.12 -16.53 -17.48
N SER A 463 7.23 -16.63 -18.47
CA SER A 463 6.41 -15.54 -19.01
C SER A 463 5.00 -15.52 -18.40
N VAL A 464 3.97 -15.25 -19.21
CA VAL A 464 2.56 -15.13 -18.78
C VAL A 464 2.08 -16.38 -18.07
N LEU A 465 2.30 -17.56 -18.66
CA LEU A 465 1.87 -18.86 -18.12
C LEU A 465 3.07 -19.62 -17.57
N ARG A 466 3.05 -19.94 -16.28
CA ARG A 466 4.13 -20.62 -15.57
C ARG A 466 3.62 -21.92 -14.95
N GLY A 467 4.51 -22.87 -14.75
CA GLY A 467 4.26 -24.06 -13.94
C GLY A 467 5.55 -24.62 -13.36
N GLN A 468 5.46 -25.55 -12.42
CA GLN A 468 6.64 -26.16 -11.79
C GLN A 468 7.65 -26.70 -12.81
N GLU A 469 7.16 -27.37 -13.86
CA GLU A 469 8.00 -27.91 -14.93
C GLU A 469 8.69 -26.81 -15.72
N SER A 470 7.92 -25.85 -16.27
CA SER A 470 8.46 -24.76 -17.10
C SER A 470 9.50 -23.92 -16.33
N LEU A 471 9.22 -23.60 -15.08
CA LEU A 471 10.13 -22.82 -14.24
C LEU A 471 11.39 -23.61 -13.86
N SER A 472 11.25 -24.93 -13.61
CA SER A 472 12.41 -25.80 -13.33
C SER A 472 13.31 -25.97 -14.56
N GLU A 473 12.73 -26.00 -15.76
CA GLU A 473 13.49 -25.99 -17.02
C GLU A 473 14.26 -24.68 -17.21
N VAL A 474 13.62 -23.54 -16.97
CA VAL A 474 14.30 -22.24 -17.02
C VAL A 474 15.43 -22.19 -15.99
N ALA A 475 15.18 -22.58 -14.74
CA ALA A 475 16.23 -22.62 -13.71
C ALA A 475 17.44 -23.47 -14.13
N ARG A 476 17.20 -24.68 -14.68
CA ARG A 476 18.27 -25.53 -15.24
C ARG A 476 19.00 -24.86 -16.41
N ALA A 477 18.28 -24.16 -17.28
CA ALA A 477 18.86 -23.45 -18.41
C ALA A 477 19.71 -22.25 -17.97
N LEU A 478 19.30 -21.50 -16.95
CA LEU A 478 20.07 -20.41 -16.35
C LEU A 478 21.36 -20.93 -15.71
N VAL A 479 21.30 -22.07 -15.00
CA VAL A 479 22.50 -22.77 -14.51
C VAL A 479 23.42 -23.19 -15.67
N SER A 480 22.87 -23.63 -16.80
CA SER A 480 23.66 -24.01 -17.98
C SER A 480 24.23 -22.82 -18.75
N SER A 481 23.66 -21.62 -18.54
CA SER A 481 24.15 -20.35 -19.09
C SER A 481 25.31 -19.79 -18.26
N ARG A 482 25.80 -20.57 -17.28
CA ARG A 482 26.93 -20.22 -16.43
C ARG A 482 28.19 -19.90 -17.22
N TRP A 483 29.08 -19.22 -16.51
CA TRP A 483 30.52 -19.18 -16.66
C TRP A 483 31.09 -20.24 -17.63
N THR A 484 31.51 -19.77 -18.79
CA THR A 484 32.48 -20.46 -19.62
C THR A 484 33.85 -20.39 -18.92
N PRO A 485 34.66 -21.47 -18.89
CA PRO A 485 36.03 -21.43 -18.38
C PRO A 485 36.99 -20.59 -19.26
N VAL A 486 36.43 -19.84 -20.21
CA VAL A 486 37.13 -18.91 -21.09
C VAL A 486 37.10 -17.56 -20.38
N ALA A 487 38.24 -16.86 -20.34
CA ALA A 487 38.28 -15.49 -19.86
C ALA A 487 37.30 -14.65 -20.70
N VAL A 488 36.25 -14.14 -20.07
CA VAL A 488 35.30 -13.20 -20.70
C VAL A 488 35.88 -11.80 -20.54
N GLU A 489 35.99 -11.08 -21.64
CA GLU A 489 36.48 -9.72 -21.65
C GLU A 489 35.44 -8.76 -21.01
N PRO A 490 35.86 -7.83 -20.13
CA PRO A 490 34.98 -6.79 -19.62
C PRO A 490 34.56 -5.82 -20.72
N CYS A 491 33.28 -5.81 -21.05
CA CYS A 491 32.67 -4.91 -22.03
C CYS A 491 31.17 -4.75 -21.71
N THR A 492 30.52 -3.77 -22.34
CA THR A 492 29.08 -3.49 -22.16
C THR A 492 28.23 -4.75 -22.28
N GLU A 493 28.46 -5.56 -23.30
CA GLU A 493 27.68 -6.76 -23.56
C GLU A 493 27.86 -7.83 -22.48
N SER A 494 29.07 -7.98 -21.92
CA SER A 494 29.34 -8.98 -20.88
C SER A 494 28.80 -8.53 -19.52
N TRP A 495 28.85 -7.23 -19.21
CA TRP A 495 28.19 -6.67 -18.03
C TRP A 495 26.67 -6.79 -18.11
N GLU A 496 26.06 -6.43 -19.24
CA GLU A 496 24.61 -6.58 -19.44
C GLU A 496 24.17 -8.04 -19.39
N ALA A 497 24.89 -8.96 -20.04
CA ALA A 497 24.58 -10.40 -19.96
C ALA A 497 24.65 -10.92 -18.51
N THR A 498 25.58 -10.39 -17.71
CA THR A 498 25.71 -10.73 -16.28
C THR A 498 24.55 -10.18 -15.46
N ASN A 499 24.12 -8.94 -15.73
CA ASN A 499 22.95 -8.33 -15.10
C ASN A 499 21.67 -9.11 -15.44
N LEU A 500 21.47 -9.47 -16.71
CA LEU A 500 20.33 -10.28 -17.17
C LEU A 500 20.29 -11.64 -16.47
N LEU A 501 21.42 -12.36 -16.38
CA LEU A 501 21.47 -13.64 -15.66
C LEU A 501 21.11 -13.46 -14.17
N THR A 502 21.62 -12.40 -13.54
CA THR A 502 21.37 -12.09 -12.13
C THR A 502 19.88 -11.88 -11.87
N VAL A 503 19.25 -11.00 -12.65
CA VAL A 503 17.82 -10.66 -12.50
C VAL A 503 16.93 -11.84 -12.87
N ALA A 504 17.22 -12.54 -13.98
CA ALA A 504 16.48 -13.72 -14.39
C ALA A 504 16.50 -14.83 -13.32
N SER A 505 17.64 -15.03 -12.67
CA SER A 505 17.79 -16.04 -11.62
C SER A 505 16.96 -15.70 -10.39
N ALA A 506 16.98 -14.44 -9.93
CA ALA A 506 16.19 -13.99 -8.80
C ALA A 506 14.67 -14.06 -9.09
N LEU A 507 14.26 -13.63 -10.29
CA LEU A 507 12.86 -13.68 -10.74
C LEU A 507 12.35 -15.12 -10.80
N VAL A 508 13.10 -16.03 -11.43
CA VAL A 508 12.70 -17.44 -11.57
C VAL A 508 12.61 -18.12 -10.21
N GLU A 509 13.54 -17.83 -9.30
CA GLU A 509 13.48 -18.41 -7.96
C GLU A 509 12.26 -17.92 -7.18
N ALA A 510 11.97 -16.62 -7.20
CA ALA A 510 10.76 -16.07 -6.59
C ALA A 510 9.48 -16.71 -7.19
N ALA A 511 9.43 -16.80 -8.53
CA ALA A 511 8.30 -17.39 -9.24
C ALA A 511 8.11 -18.90 -8.97
N ARG A 512 9.20 -19.64 -8.72
CA ARG A 512 9.13 -21.07 -8.37
C ARG A 512 8.58 -21.30 -6.98
N ASN A 513 9.01 -20.46 -6.03
CA ASN A 513 8.62 -20.62 -4.65
C ASN A 513 7.19 -20.16 -4.41
N ARG A 514 6.69 -19.12 -5.06
CA ARG A 514 5.28 -18.72 -4.97
C ARG A 514 4.38 -19.76 -5.64
N GLU A 515 3.69 -20.56 -4.82
CA GLU A 515 2.77 -21.62 -5.25
C GLU A 515 1.30 -21.13 -5.18
N GLU A 516 1.01 -20.05 -5.90
CA GLU A 516 -0.35 -19.52 -6.11
C GLU A 516 -0.44 -18.77 -7.44
N THR A 517 -1.64 -18.33 -7.78
CA THR A 517 -1.87 -17.35 -8.85
C THR A 517 -2.37 -16.03 -8.26
N ARG A 518 -1.66 -14.93 -8.54
CA ARG A 518 -2.01 -13.59 -8.07
C ARG A 518 -1.54 -12.52 -9.04
N GLY A 519 -2.45 -11.63 -9.46
CA GLY A 519 -2.12 -10.52 -10.35
C GLY A 519 -1.36 -10.98 -11.61
N SER A 520 -0.17 -10.43 -11.83
CA SER A 520 0.67 -10.74 -13.00
C SER A 520 1.47 -12.05 -12.88
N HIS A 521 1.38 -12.75 -11.75
CA HIS A 521 2.01 -14.06 -11.53
C HIS A 521 0.96 -15.17 -11.67
N TRP A 522 1.06 -15.97 -12.74
CA TRP A 522 0.12 -17.06 -13.02
C TRP A 522 0.81 -18.43 -13.02
N ARG A 523 0.39 -19.31 -12.12
CA ARG A 523 0.84 -20.71 -11.99
C ARG A 523 -0.28 -21.66 -12.41
N GLU A 524 -0.13 -22.36 -13.54
CA GLU A 524 -1.14 -23.30 -14.03
C GLU A 524 -1.33 -24.51 -13.10
N ASP A 525 -0.27 -24.91 -12.40
CA ASP A 525 -0.26 -25.94 -11.37
C ASP A 525 -0.80 -25.46 -10.00
N PHE A 526 -0.93 -24.14 -9.81
CA PHE A 526 -1.56 -23.50 -8.65
C PHE A 526 -2.49 -22.37 -9.12
N PRO A 527 -3.64 -22.70 -9.74
CA PRO A 527 -4.43 -21.74 -10.51
C PRO A 527 -5.21 -20.74 -9.64
N GLU A 528 -5.27 -20.96 -8.34
CA GLU A 528 -6.04 -20.16 -7.38
C GLU A 528 -5.13 -19.24 -6.56
N ARG A 529 -5.70 -18.11 -6.11
CA ARG A 529 -5.11 -17.23 -5.11
C ARG A 529 -5.13 -17.93 -3.74
N ASN A 530 -4.05 -17.85 -2.97
CA ASN A 530 -3.95 -18.51 -1.67
C ASN A 530 -3.45 -17.53 -0.60
N ASP A 531 -4.38 -16.77 -0.04
CA ASP A 531 -4.06 -15.76 0.97
C ASP A 531 -3.52 -16.37 2.28
N ALA A 532 -3.84 -17.63 2.60
CA ALA A 532 -3.41 -18.27 3.83
C ALA A 532 -1.89 -18.51 3.90
N TRP A 533 -1.24 -18.69 2.75
CA TRP A 533 0.18 -19.02 2.66
C TRP A 533 1.01 -17.98 1.91
N TRP A 534 0.37 -17.22 1.00
CA TRP A 534 1.07 -16.39 0.03
C TRP A 534 0.61 -14.93 0.03
N LEU A 535 -0.20 -14.49 1.00
CA LEU A 535 -0.47 -13.07 1.25
C LEU A 535 0.76 -12.39 1.87
N GLY A 536 1.78 -12.16 1.04
CA GLY A 536 3.10 -11.70 1.44
C GLY A 536 4.02 -11.46 0.26
N HIS A 537 5.16 -10.87 0.59
CA HIS A 537 6.23 -10.48 -0.31
C HIS A 537 7.35 -11.51 -0.30
N LEU A 538 8.08 -11.64 -1.40
CA LEU A 538 9.30 -12.42 -1.49
C LEU A 538 10.51 -11.49 -1.60
N ASP A 539 11.27 -11.40 -0.52
CA ASP A 539 12.50 -10.62 -0.42
C ASP A 539 13.69 -11.51 -0.82
N VAL A 540 14.45 -11.09 -1.83
CA VAL A 540 15.65 -11.74 -2.35
C VAL A 540 16.87 -10.88 -2.05
N THR A 541 17.93 -11.50 -1.53
CA THR A 541 19.25 -10.88 -1.31
C THR A 541 20.35 -11.77 -1.87
N LEU A 542 21.42 -11.17 -2.38
CA LEU A 542 22.63 -11.91 -2.78
C LEU A 542 23.68 -11.83 -1.66
N THR A 543 24.06 -12.99 -1.14
CA THR A 543 25.01 -13.19 -0.03
C THR A 543 26.25 -13.96 -0.51
N ALA A 544 27.24 -14.19 0.38
CA ALA A 544 28.42 -15.02 0.09
C ALA A 544 28.05 -16.47 -0.24
N GLU A 545 26.93 -16.93 0.33
CA GLU A 545 26.37 -18.26 0.17
C GLU A 545 25.48 -18.37 -1.09
N GLY A 546 25.25 -17.24 -1.79
CA GLY A 546 24.41 -17.14 -2.98
C GLY A 546 23.12 -16.37 -2.74
N MET A 547 22.13 -16.56 -3.61
CA MET A 547 20.82 -15.95 -3.44
C MET A 547 20.07 -16.59 -2.28
N THR A 548 19.59 -15.76 -1.37
CA THR A 548 18.70 -16.15 -0.28
C THR A 548 17.36 -15.47 -0.49
N MET A 549 16.28 -16.16 -0.13
CA MET A 549 14.93 -15.64 -0.25
C MET A 549 14.22 -15.77 1.09
N THR A 550 13.48 -14.73 1.47
CA THR A 550 12.69 -14.67 2.70
C THR A 550 11.28 -14.24 2.35
N TYR A 551 10.30 -14.99 2.84
CA TYR A 551 8.90 -14.59 2.77
C TYR A 551 8.59 -13.59 3.88
N VAL A 552 7.98 -12.46 3.52
CA VAL A 552 7.57 -11.39 4.43
C VAL A 552 6.05 -11.25 4.31
N PRO A 553 5.26 -11.68 5.30
CA PRO A 553 3.81 -11.61 5.20
C PRO A 553 3.31 -10.18 4.95
N HIS A 554 2.31 -10.02 4.10
CA HIS A 554 1.71 -8.75 3.72
C HIS A 554 0.71 -8.33 4.80
N GLY A 555 0.66 -7.04 5.12
CA GLY A 555 -0.05 -6.58 6.31
C GLY A 555 0.69 -6.88 7.63
N GLN A 556 1.92 -7.41 7.59
CA GLN A 556 2.80 -7.48 8.77
C GLN A 556 3.71 -6.24 8.91
N ARG A 557 3.10 -5.06 8.98
CA ARG A 557 3.09 -4.37 10.27
C ARG A 557 1.75 -4.70 10.93
N ALA A 558 1.68 -5.91 11.48
CA ALA A 558 0.60 -6.49 12.28
C ALA A 558 -0.85 -6.27 11.71
N THR A 559 -1.67 -7.34 11.59
CA THR A 559 -3.05 -7.42 12.18
C THR A 559 -4.30 -7.62 11.32
N ALA A 560 -4.59 -8.88 11.01
CA ALA A 560 -5.98 -9.33 10.96
C ALA A 560 -6.33 -10.00 12.30
N LEU A 561 -7.47 -9.64 12.89
CA LEU A 561 -8.01 -10.34 14.05
C LEU A 561 -8.45 -11.75 13.63
N PRO A 562 -8.45 -12.76 14.54
CA PRO A 562 -9.04 -14.05 14.22
C PRO A 562 -10.51 -13.86 13.78
N PRO A 563 -11.02 -14.58 12.76
CA PRO A 563 -12.38 -14.38 12.24
C PRO A 563 -13.48 -14.50 13.30
N ARG A 564 -13.26 -15.33 14.31
CA ARG A 564 -14.14 -15.45 15.49
C ARG A 564 -14.21 -14.12 16.25
N VAL A 565 -13.07 -13.52 16.56
CA VAL A 565 -12.97 -12.24 17.28
C VAL A 565 -13.62 -11.13 16.46
N GLU A 566 -13.38 -11.09 15.15
CA GLU A 566 -14.02 -10.11 14.27
C GLU A 566 -15.55 -10.22 14.29
N THR A 567 -16.07 -11.45 14.25
CA THR A 567 -17.52 -11.72 14.35
C THR A 567 -18.06 -11.25 15.70
N ASP A 568 -17.38 -11.58 16.80
CA ASP A 568 -17.80 -11.17 18.15
C ASP A 568 -17.83 -9.65 18.31
N LEU A 569 -16.86 -8.92 17.73
CA LEU A 569 -16.84 -7.47 17.74
C LEU A 569 -18.03 -6.89 16.98
N ILE A 570 -18.34 -7.43 15.80
CA ILE A 570 -19.50 -6.98 15.00
C ILE A 570 -20.82 -7.25 15.74
N GLU A 571 -20.97 -8.43 16.35
CA GLU A 571 -22.16 -8.77 17.17
C GLU A 571 -22.28 -7.86 18.41
N ALA A 572 -21.14 -7.45 18.98
CA ALA A 572 -21.07 -6.44 20.02
C ALA A 572 -21.40 -5.02 19.51
N GLY A 573 -21.61 -4.80 18.21
CA GLY A 573 -21.83 -3.48 17.61
C GLY A 573 -20.58 -2.60 17.61
N LEU A 574 -19.40 -3.23 17.58
CA LEU A 574 -18.09 -2.59 17.49
C LEU A 574 -17.54 -2.78 16.08
N ASP A 575 -16.96 -1.72 15.52
CA ASP A 575 -16.27 -1.79 14.23
C ASP A 575 -14.86 -2.40 14.40
N PRO A 576 -14.56 -3.57 13.81
CA PRO A 576 -13.26 -4.22 13.95
C PRO A 576 -12.09 -3.35 13.49
N ALA A 577 -12.29 -2.51 12.47
CA ALA A 577 -11.24 -1.62 11.97
C ALA A 577 -10.89 -0.54 12.99
N THR A 578 -11.90 0.12 13.56
CA THR A 578 -11.73 1.10 14.64
C THR A 578 -11.06 0.48 15.88
N VAL A 579 -11.48 -0.72 16.28
CA VAL A 579 -10.89 -1.44 17.43
C VAL A 579 -9.43 -1.83 17.14
N THR A 580 -9.13 -2.30 15.94
CA THR A 580 -7.76 -2.64 15.53
C THR A 580 -6.85 -1.41 15.48
N ALA A 581 -7.37 -0.24 15.07
CA ALA A 581 -6.62 1.01 15.09
C ALA A 581 -6.22 1.43 16.52
N LEU A 582 -7.09 1.18 17.51
CA LEU A 582 -6.77 1.39 18.92
C LEU A 582 -5.62 0.49 19.38
N PHE A 583 -5.59 -0.77 18.94
CA PHE A 583 -4.50 -1.70 19.28
C PHE A 583 -3.15 -1.21 18.73
N ARG A 584 -3.14 -0.69 17.51
CA ARG A 584 -1.92 -0.09 16.92
C ARG A 584 -1.48 1.14 17.70
N ALA A 585 -2.41 2.03 18.02
CA ALA A 585 -2.09 3.23 18.79
C ALA A 585 -1.49 2.90 20.16
N ALA A 586 -2.04 1.90 20.87
CA ALA A 586 -1.48 1.41 22.13
C ALA A 586 -0.09 0.76 21.94
N ALA A 587 0.09 -0.01 20.87
CA ALA A 587 1.38 -0.62 20.53
C ALA A 587 2.45 0.43 20.22
N ASP A 588 2.10 1.49 19.48
CA ASP A 588 3.01 2.58 19.13
C ASP A 588 3.41 3.40 20.38
N GLU A 589 2.52 3.48 21.38
CA GLU A 589 2.82 4.09 22.68
C GLU A 589 3.83 3.25 23.50
N ASP A 590 3.62 1.93 23.57
CA ASP A 590 4.41 1.02 24.41
C ASP A 590 5.68 0.46 23.75
N LEU A 591 5.73 0.33 22.41
CA LEU A 591 6.76 -0.41 21.67
C LEU A 591 7.60 0.49 20.75
N GLN A 592 8.47 1.30 21.37
CA GLN A 592 9.54 2.01 20.65
C GLN A 592 10.79 1.14 20.52
N ALA A 593 11.68 1.42 19.55
CA ALA A 593 12.94 0.69 19.41
C ALA A 593 13.77 0.80 20.71
N PRO A 594 14.23 -0.31 21.31
CA PRO A 594 14.37 -1.65 20.73
C PRO A 594 13.22 -2.67 20.97
N GLY A 595 12.08 -2.25 21.56
CA GLY A 595 10.92 -3.08 21.89
C GLY A 595 10.77 -3.33 23.39
N ASP A 596 10.07 -4.40 23.78
CA ASP A 596 10.00 -4.87 25.19
C ASP A 596 11.36 -5.42 25.65
N VAL A 597 12.22 -4.52 26.13
CA VAL A 597 13.56 -4.83 26.60
C VAL A 597 13.58 -5.86 27.72
N THR A 598 12.56 -5.89 28.58
CA THR A 598 12.51 -6.80 29.73
C THR A 598 12.29 -8.22 29.26
N SER A 599 11.29 -8.44 28.40
CA SER A 599 11.02 -9.75 27.81
C SER A 599 12.16 -10.21 26.89
N LEU A 600 12.72 -9.29 26.08
CA LEU A 600 13.85 -9.62 25.21
C LEU A 600 15.10 -10.06 25.99
N ALA A 601 15.36 -9.46 27.15
CA ALA A 601 16.54 -9.75 27.97
C ALA A 601 16.37 -10.98 28.88
N THR A 602 15.16 -11.25 29.37
CA THR A 602 14.94 -12.25 30.43
C THR A 602 14.32 -13.56 29.95
N ILE A 603 13.70 -13.58 28.77
CA ILE A 603 12.93 -14.73 28.28
C ILE A 603 13.56 -15.28 27.00
N PRO A 604 13.91 -16.56 26.91
CA PRO A 604 14.37 -17.19 25.67
C PRO A 604 13.37 -17.01 24.52
N ALA A 605 13.88 -16.76 23.29
CA ALA A 605 13.04 -16.49 22.12
C ALA A 605 12.10 -17.65 21.73
N GLY A 606 12.44 -18.89 22.10
CA GLY A 606 11.63 -20.08 21.84
C GLY A 606 10.76 -20.52 23.02
N GLN A 607 10.71 -19.77 24.12
CA GLN A 607 9.86 -20.12 25.26
C GLN A 607 8.39 -19.86 24.92
N THR A 608 7.55 -20.84 25.27
CA THR A 608 6.09 -20.80 25.12
C THR A 608 5.49 -21.15 26.46
N ASP A 609 4.52 -20.36 26.92
CA ASP A 609 3.80 -20.57 28.18
C ASP A 609 2.30 -20.44 27.97
N THR A 610 1.55 -20.85 29.00
CA THR A 610 0.12 -20.61 29.11
C THR A 610 -0.13 -19.62 30.25
N ALA A 611 -0.96 -18.62 30.00
CA ALA A 611 -1.37 -17.61 30.96
C ALA A 611 -2.89 -17.63 31.16
N ASP A 612 -3.34 -17.38 32.38
CA ASP A 612 -4.74 -17.24 32.74
C ASP A 612 -5.05 -15.77 33.08
N VAL A 613 -6.08 -15.21 32.46
CA VAL A 613 -6.67 -13.92 32.82
C VAL A 613 -7.66 -14.18 33.95
N VAL A 614 -7.42 -13.63 35.15
CA VAL A 614 -8.13 -14.01 36.38
C VAL A 614 -8.76 -12.78 37.04
N ALA A 615 -10.04 -12.90 37.42
CA ALA A 615 -10.72 -11.89 38.23
C ALA A 615 -10.13 -11.84 39.65
N ARG A 616 -9.73 -10.66 40.12
CA ARG A 616 -9.23 -10.42 41.48
C ARG A 616 -10.26 -9.75 42.39
N ALA A 617 -11.38 -9.31 41.82
CA ALA A 617 -12.54 -8.79 42.53
C ALA A 617 -13.84 -9.30 41.87
N ASP A 618 -14.93 -9.26 42.63
CA ASP A 618 -16.26 -9.61 42.13
C ASP A 618 -16.77 -8.49 41.21
N GLY A 619 -17.44 -8.84 40.11
CA GLY A 619 -17.95 -7.85 39.17
C GLY A 619 -18.69 -8.44 37.98
N VAL A 620 -18.87 -7.62 36.95
CA VAL A 620 -19.38 -8.00 35.62
C VAL A 620 -18.25 -7.81 34.62
N VAL A 621 -17.96 -8.85 33.84
CA VAL A 621 -16.90 -8.81 32.83
C VAL A 621 -17.39 -8.15 31.54
N SER A 622 -16.54 -7.36 30.89
CA SER A 622 -16.79 -6.81 29.56
C SER A 622 -15.47 -6.56 28.81
N GLY A 623 -15.44 -6.87 27.52
CA GLY A 623 -14.29 -6.62 26.65
C GLY A 623 -13.41 -7.85 26.40
N LEU A 624 -13.90 -9.06 26.61
CA LEU A 624 -13.09 -10.28 26.40
C LEU A 624 -12.64 -10.45 24.94
N ALA A 625 -13.51 -10.18 23.97
CA ALA A 625 -13.14 -10.23 22.55
C ALA A 625 -12.10 -9.14 22.20
N VAL A 626 -12.16 -8.00 22.87
CA VAL A 626 -11.19 -6.91 22.70
C VAL A 626 -9.82 -7.33 23.25
N ALA A 627 -9.78 -7.93 24.45
CA ALA A 627 -8.55 -8.43 25.05
C ALA A 627 -7.92 -9.57 24.23
N GLU A 628 -8.71 -10.55 23.78
CA GLU A 628 -8.28 -11.59 22.85
C GLU A 628 -7.74 -11.00 21.53
N GLY A 629 -8.40 -9.94 21.06
CA GLY A 629 -7.97 -9.17 19.91
C GLY A 629 -6.59 -8.56 20.09
N VAL A 630 -6.28 -7.95 21.24
CA VAL A 630 -4.95 -7.42 21.57
C VAL A 630 -3.88 -8.51 21.57
N PHE A 631 -4.13 -9.63 22.25
CA PHE A 631 -3.19 -10.75 22.27
C PHE A 631 -2.91 -11.25 20.85
N SER A 632 -3.96 -11.46 20.06
CA SER A 632 -3.83 -11.90 18.67
C SER A 632 -3.11 -10.87 17.80
N HIS A 633 -3.40 -9.58 18.01
CA HIS A 633 -2.85 -8.46 17.27
C HIS A 633 -1.33 -8.35 17.46
N LEU A 634 -0.88 -8.28 18.71
CA LEU A 634 0.52 -8.05 19.05
C LEU A 634 1.39 -9.31 18.87
N SER A 635 0.82 -10.49 19.06
CA SER A 635 1.53 -11.74 18.75
C SER A 635 1.54 -12.11 17.27
N GLN A 636 0.85 -11.34 16.42
CA GLN A 636 0.68 -11.65 14.99
C GLN A 636 0.02 -13.01 14.75
N GLY A 637 -0.97 -13.37 15.57
CA GLY A 637 -1.71 -14.64 15.48
C GLY A 637 -0.93 -15.87 15.95
N ARG A 638 0.22 -15.70 16.61
CA ARG A 638 1.03 -16.80 17.16
C ARG A 638 0.52 -17.32 18.51
N LEU A 639 -0.56 -16.74 19.03
CA LEU A 639 -1.23 -17.15 20.27
C LEU A 639 -2.59 -17.80 19.98
N THR A 640 -3.00 -18.70 20.86
CA THR A 640 -4.39 -19.19 20.96
C THR A 640 -5.02 -18.71 22.25
N ALA A 641 -6.33 -18.45 22.22
CA ALA A 641 -7.09 -18.02 23.38
C ALA A 641 -8.38 -18.84 23.52
N GLU A 642 -8.74 -19.17 24.76
CA GLU A 642 -9.99 -19.80 25.15
C GLU A 642 -10.69 -18.91 26.16
N ARG A 643 -11.84 -18.34 25.78
CA ARG A 643 -12.69 -17.57 26.69
C ARG A 643 -13.57 -18.52 27.49
N LEU A 644 -13.50 -18.45 28.82
CA LEU A 644 -14.21 -19.34 29.74
C LEU A 644 -15.52 -18.75 30.28
N VAL A 645 -15.67 -17.43 30.17
CA VAL A 645 -16.90 -16.70 30.50
C VAL A 645 -17.33 -15.81 29.32
N LYS A 646 -18.50 -15.19 29.42
CA LYS A 646 -19.03 -14.27 28.39
C LYS A 646 -19.09 -12.82 28.89
N ASP A 647 -18.97 -11.87 27.97
CA ASP A 647 -19.22 -10.47 28.29
C ASP A 647 -20.65 -10.27 28.82
N GLY A 648 -20.79 -9.55 29.93
CA GLY A 648 -22.03 -9.38 30.70
C GLY A 648 -22.26 -10.42 31.79
N GLU A 649 -21.37 -11.40 31.94
CA GLU A 649 -21.47 -12.41 33.01
C GLU A 649 -20.94 -11.89 34.35
N HIS A 650 -21.58 -12.34 35.44
CA HIS A 650 -21.09 -12.09 36.79
C HIS A 650 -19.94 -13.03 37.13
N VAL A 651 -18.85 -12.46 37.64
CA VAL A 651 -17.65 -13.20 38.04
C VAL A 651 -17.30 -12.91 39.48
N THR A 652 -16.70 -13.89 40.13
CA THR A 652 -16.21 -13.82 41.50
C THR A 652 -14.69 -13.82 41.52
N ARG A 653 -14.12 -13.28 42.59
CA ARG A 653 -12.66 -13.32 42.81
C ARG A 653 -12.14 -14.76 42.71
N GLY A 654 -11.22 -14.98 41.78
CA GLY A 654 -10.57 -16.26 41.51
C GLY A 654 -11.03 -16.93 40.21
N ASP A 655 -12.11 -16.45 39.58
CA ASP A 655 -12.58 -17.00 38.32
C ASP A 655 -11.58 -16.72 37.19
N VAL A 656 -11.31 -17.74 36.38
CA VAL A 656 -10.52 -17.62 35.16
C VAL A 656 -11.44 -17.19 34.03
N LEU A 657 -11.15 -16.03 33.44
CA LEU A 657 -11.97 -15.40 32.41
C LEU A 657 -11.58 -15.88 31.01
N MET A 658 -10.27 -16.03 30.78
CA MET A 658 -9.69 -16.44 29.50
C MET A 658 -8.33 -17.09 29.75
N THR A 659 -8.03 -18.17 29.03
CA THR A 659 -6.70 -18.79 29.00
C THR A 659 -6.04 -18.48 27.65
N VAL A 660 -4.79 -18.03 27.65
CA VAL A 660 -4.02 -17.68 26.44
C VAL A 660 -2.72 -18.47 26.40
N THR A 661 -2.36 -19.05 25.26
CA THR A 661 -1.14 -19.87 25.11
C THR A 661 -0.33 -19.45 23.88
N GLY A 662 0.99 -19.37 24.04
CA GLY A 662 1.97 -19.27 22.96
C GLY A 662 3.23 -18.52 23.41
N PRO A 663 3.97 -17.83 22.51
CA PRO A 663 5.31 -17.34 22.84
C PRO A 663 5.29 -16.38 24.03
N THR A 664 6.10 -16.68 25.04
CA THR A 664 6.05 -15.98 26.34
C THR A 664 6.37 -14.50 26.21
N ARG A 665 7.29 -14.14 25.30
CA ARG A 665 7.61 -12.74 25.00
C ARG A 665 6.39 -11.96 24.51
N ASP A 666 5.57 -12.57 23.66
CA ASP A 666 4.38 -11.91 23.10
C ASP A 666 3.27 -11.80 24.14
N LEU A 667 3.09 -12.82 24.99
CA LEU A 667 2.12 -12.80 26.09
C LEU A 667 2.37 -11.59 27.00
N LEU A 668 3.62 -11.40 27.44
CA LEU A 668 3.97 -10.30 28.33
C LEU A 668 4.00 -8.94 27.62
N THR A 669 4.40 -8.90 26.34
CA THR A 669 4.34 -7.68 25.53
C THR A 669 2.88 -7.18 25.40
N ALA A 670 1.92 -8.09 25.26
CA ALA A 670 0.50 -7.76 25.09
C ALA A 670 -0.25 -7.52 26.42
N GLU A 671 0.28 -8.02 27.54
CA GLU A 671 -0.39 -8.08 28.84
C GLU A 671 -1.00 -6.74 29.25
N ARG A 672 -0.19 -5.68 29.29
CA ARG A 672 -0.62 -4.39 29.85
C ARG A 672 -1.73 -3.76 29.03
N THR A 673 -1.60 -3.76 27.71
CA THR A 673 -2.62 -3.22 26.81
C THR A 673 -3.93 -4.00 26.94
N ALA A 674 -3.87 -5.35 26.95
CA ALA A 674 -5.05 -6.20 27.07
C ALA A 674 -5.76 -6.00 28.42
N LEU A 675 -5.01 -5.97 29.53
CA LEU A 675 -5.56 -5.79 30.87
C LEU A 675 -6.12 -4.38 31.08
N ASN A 676 -5.46 -3.33 30.59
CA ASN A 676 -5.97 -1.95 30.73
C ASN A 676 -7.35 -1.79 30.10
N LEU A 677 -7.57 -2.36 28.92
CA LEU A 677 -8.87 -2.33 28.26
C LEU A 677 -9.90 -3.20 29.00
N LEU A 678 -9.55 -4.45 29.33
CA LEU A 678 -10.47 -5.38 29.99
C LEU A 678 -10.91 -4.90 31.38
N THR A 679 -9.98 -4.38 32.19
CA THR A 679 -10.24 -3.87 33.55
C THR A 679 -11.09 -2.61 33.53
N HIS A 680 -10.83 -1.68 32.59
CA HIS A 680 -11.63 -0.46 32.40
C HIS A 680 -13.08 -0.80 32.00
N LEU A 681 -13.24 -1.61 30.96
CA LEU A 681 -14.56 -1.99 30.45
C LEU A 681 -15.35 -2.82 31.47
N SER A 682 -14.72 -3.77 32.14
CA SER A 682 -15.36 -4.54 33.21
C SER A 682 -15.72 -3.66 34.42
N GLY A 683 -14.94 -2.61 34.70
CA GLY A 683 -15.27 -1.59 35.71
C GLY A 683 -16.57 -0.85 35.38
N ILE A 684 -16.72 -0.40 34.13
CA ILE A 684 -17.94 0.25 33.63
C ILE A 684 -19.15 -0.68 33.72
N ALA A 685 -19.00 -1.93 33.26
CA ALA A 685 -20.06 -2.93 33.33
C ALA A 685 -20.49 -3.22 34.78
N THR A 686 -19.51 -3.37 35.68
CA THR A 686 -19.75 -3.60 37.11
C THR A 686 -20.48 -2.43 37.77
N LEU A 687 -20.05 -1.19 37.50
CA LEU A 687 -20.75 -0.01 38.03
C LEU A 687 -22.16 0.09 37.47
N THR A 688 -22.35 -0.18 36.18
CA THR A 688 -23.66 -0.14 35.54
C THR A 688 -24.62 -1.17 36.14
N ASP A 689 -24.16 -2.41 36.36
CA ASP A 689 -24.98 -3.45 37.01
C ASP A 689 -25.43 -3.02 38.42
N ARG A 690 -24.56 -2.38 39.21
CA ARG A 690 -24.95 -1.84 40.52
C ARG A 690 -26.09 -0.83 40.42
N TRP A 691 -26.07 0.04 39.42
CA TRP A 691 -27.15 0.99 39.17
C TRP A 691 -28.43 0.30 38.70
N VAL A 692 -28.31 -0.70 37.82
CA VAL A 692 -29.46 -1.48 37.33
C VAL A 692 -30.15 -2.22 38.48
N ARG A 693 -29.36 -2.85 39.38
CA ARG A 693 -29.87 -3.49 40.59
C ARG A 693 -30.53 -2.52 41.56
N ALA A 694 -30.00 -1.30 41.69
CA ALA A 694 -30.58 -0.29 42.59
C ALA A 694 -32.00 0.12 42.19
N VAL A 695 -32.35 0.00 40.89
CA VAL A 695 -33.68 0.35 40.35
C VAL A 695 -34.53 -0.88 40.02
N GLU A 696 -34.08 -2.08 40.39
CA GLU A 696 -34.78 -3.33 40.08
C GLU A 696 -36.22 -3.34 40.63
N GLY A 697 -37.16 -3.81 39.81
CA GLY A 697 -38.59 -3.81 40.13
C GLY A 697 -39.31 -2.49 39.84
N THR A 698 -38.62 -1.46 39.36
CA THR A 698 -39.22 -0.25 38.79
C THR A 698 -39.31 -0.33 37.26
N GLY A 699 -39.94 0.64 36.62
CA GLY A 699 -39.98 0.75 35.14
C GLY A 699 -38.76 1.46 34.54
N ALA A 700 -37.92 2.10 35.37
CA ALA A 700 -36.83 2.94 34.90
C ALA A 700 -35.64 2.12 34.41
N ARG A 701 -34.92 2.64 33.40
CA ARG A 701 -33.69 2.04 32.88
C ARG A 701 -32.50 2.96 33.09
N ILE A 702 -31.34 2.38 33.39
CA ILE A 702 -30.10 3.11 33.55
C ILE A 702 -29.50 3.42 32.19
N ARG A 703 -29.17 4.68 31.93
CA ARG A 703 -28.68 5.15 30.64
C ARG A 703 -27.32 5.83 30.75
N ASP A 704 -26.47 5.58 29.75
CA ASP A 704 -25.18 6.26 29.63
C ASP A 704 -25.30 7.71 29.13
N SER A 705 -24.15 8.35 28.96
CA SER A 705 -24.05 9.65 28.29
C SER A 705 -22.95 9.64 27.23
N ARG A 706 -22.64 10.81 26.66
CA ARG A 706 -21.47 11.02 25.79
C ARG A 706 -20.21 11.50 26.51
N LYS A 707 -20.21 11.50 27.85
CA LYS A 707 -19.03 11.80 28.68
C LYS A 707 -18.10 10.58 28.72
N THR A 708 -17.52 10.29 27.57
CA THR A 708 -16.64 9.13 27.30
C THR A 708 -15.21 9.58 27.08
N LEU A 709 -14.23 8.70 27.28
CA LEU A 709 -12.86 8.99 26.89
C LEU A 709 -12.75 9.10 25.36
N PRO A 710 -11.98 10.07 24.81
CA PRO A 710 -11.73 10.16 23.38
C PRO A 710 -11.15 8.84 22.84
N GLY A 711 -11.66 8.37 21.70
CA GLY A 711 -11.25 7.09 21.09
C GLY A 711 -11.94 5.84 21.65
N LEU A 712 -12.46 5.87 22.89
CA LEU A 712 -13.01 4.66 23.56
C LEU A 712 -14.54 4.59 23.59
N ARG A 713 -15.25 5.60 23.07
CA ARG A 713 -16.72 5.72 23.19
C ARG A 713 -17.49 4.45 22.85
N ALA A 714 -17.17 3.79 21.74
CA ALA A 714 -17.89 2.60 21.32
C ALA A 714 -17.71 1.45 22.32
N LEU A 715 -16.48 1.27 22.83
CA LEU A 715 -16.14 0.26 23.83
C LEU A 715 -16.81 0.55 25.17
N GLU A 716 -16.72 1.78 25.66
CA GLU A 716 -17.32 2.18 26.95
C GLU A 716 -18.84 2.02 26.95
N LYS A 717 -19.50 2.38 25.84
CA LYS A 717 -20.94 2.18 25.65
C LYS A 717 -21.33 0.73 25.39
N TYR A 718 -20.42 -0.11 24.90
CA TYR A 718 -20.61 -1.56 24.89
C TYR A 718 -20.59 -2.11 26.32
N ALA A 719 -19.64 -1.67 27.15
CA ALA A 719 -19.55 -2.08 28.55
C ALA A 719 -20.79 -1.71 29.39
N VAL A 720 -21.40 -0.54 29.14
CA VAL A 720 -22.69 -0.18 29.75
C VAL A 720 -23.77 -1.22 29.43
N ARG A 721 -23.88 -1.66 28.16
CA ARG A 721 -24.84 -2.70 27.77
C ARG A 721 -24.53 -4.05 28.43
N CYS A 722 -23.26 -4.41 28.57
CA CYS A 722 -22.85 -5.61 29.30
C CYS A 722 -23.31 -5.57 30.77
N GLY A 723 -23.28 -4.40 31.41
CA GLY A 723 -23.82 -4.20 32.77
C GLY A 723 -25.36 -4.08 32.85
N GLY A 724 -26.08 -4.28 31.75
CA GLY A 724 -27.55 -4.21 31.71
C GLY A 724 -28.14 -2.81 31.49
N GLY A 725 -27.30 -1.79 31.32
CA GLY A 725 -27.74 -0.43 30.98
C GLY A 725 -28.15 -0.29 29.51
N VAL A 726 -28.58 0.92 29.16
CA VAL A 726 -28.89 1.33 27.79
C VAL A 726 -28.04 2.49 27.32
N ASN A 727 -27.85 2.55 26.01
CA ASN A 727 -27.12 3.65 25.40
C ASN A 727 -28.07 4.80 25.08
N HIS A 728 -27.58 6.03 25.28
CA HIS A 728 -28.20 7.26 24.81
C HIS A 728 -27.94 7.43 23.30
N ARG A 729 -27.14 8.43 22.89
CA ARG A 729 -26.66 8.61 21.50
C ARG A 729 -25.15 8.35 21.37
N MET A 730 -24.68 7.89 20.21
CA MET A 730 -23.25 7.66 19.93
C MET A 730 -22.57 8.93 19.41
N SER A 731 -23.26 9.74 18.62
CA SER A 731 -22.75 10.93 17.93
C SER A 731 -23.64 12.16 18.15
N LEU A 732 -23.30 13.31 17.54
CA LEU A 732 -24.17 14.50 17.55
C LEU A 732 -25.30 14.40 16.53
N SER A 733 -25.20 13.45 15.58
CA SER A 733 -26.14 13.27 14.47
C SER A 733 -27.13 12.14 14.67
N ASP A 734 -27.01 11.32 15.71
CA ASP A 734 -27.97 10.21 15.94
C ASP A 734 -29.28 10.71 16.57
N ALA A 735 -29.20 11.78 17.35
CA ALA A 735 -30.33 12.48 17.95
C ALA A 735 -29.91 13.92 18.30
N ALA A 736 -30.83 14.86 18.13
CA ALA A 736 -30.65 16.23 18.60
C ALA A 736 -30.95 16.32 20.09
N LEU A 737 -30.05 16.97 20.84
CA LEU A 737 -30.25 17.29 22.26
C LEU A 737 -30.18 18.80 22.39
N ILE A 738 -31.33 19.42 22.58
CA ILE A 738 -31.47 20.86 22.78
C ILE A 738 -31.19 21.13 24.26
N LYS A 739 -30.24 22.03 24.52
CA LYS A 739 -29.76 22.42 25.85
C LYS A 739 -29.87 23.93 25.99
N ASP A 740 -29.67 24.46 27.18
CA ASP A 740 -29.75 25.90 27.49
C ASP A 740 -29.00 26.78 26.49
N ASN A 741 -27.76 26.42 26.13
CA ASN A 741 -26.98 27.19 25.16
C ASN A 741 -27.62 27.23 23.77
N HIS A 742 -28.28 26.14 23.35
CA HIS A 742 -29.01 26.09 22.08
C HIS A 742 -30.29 26.91 22.17
N VAL A 743 -31.02 26.84 23.29
CA VAL A 743 -32.22 27.63 23.55
C VAL A 743 -31.91 29.12 23.51
N VAL A 744 -30.85 29.55 24.21
CA VAL A 744 -30.38 30.94 24.21
C VAL A 744 -29.97 31.39 22.81
N ALA A 745 -29.22 30.56 22.08
CA ALA A 745 -28.77 30.91 20.73
C ALA A 745 -29.92 30.99 19.70
N ALA A 746 -30.94 30.15 19.84
CA ALA A 746 -32.09 30.13 18.94
C ALA A 746 -33.17 31.17 19.29
N GLY A 747 -33.09 31.81 20.47
CA GLY A 747 -34.07 32.79 20.94
C GLY A 747 -35.27 32.20 21.69
N GLY A 748 -35.24 30.90 21.98
CA GLY A 748 -36.28 30.20 22.75
C GLY A 748 -36.32 28.69 22.45
N VAL A 749 -37.03 27.95 23.30
CA VAL A 749 -37.05 26.48 23.24
C VAL A 749 -37.84 25.97 22.03
N ALA A 750 -38.94 26.67 21.69
CA ALA A 750 -39.76 26.37 20.53
C ALA A 750 -39.02 26.69 19.23
N GLU A 751 -38.29 27.80 19.20
CA GLU A 751 -37.46 28.22 18.07
C GLU A 751 -36.35 27.20 17.81
N ALA A 752 -35.65 26.75 18.87
CA ALA A 752 -34.64 25.70 18.76
C ALA A 752 -35.23 24.38 18.24
N PHE A 753 -36.40 23.97 18.78
CA PHE A 753 -37.05 22.73 18.37
C PHE A 753 -37.46 22.75 16.90
N ARG A 754 -38.16 23.80 16.46
CA ARG A 754 -38.59 23.96 15.07
C ARG A 754 -37.40 24.04 14.12
N ALA A 755 -36.34 24.77 14.48
CA ALA A 755 -35.13 24.85 13.66
C ALA A 755 -34.50 23.47 13.41
N VAL A 756 -34.41 22.63 14.45
CA VAL A 756 -33.92 21.26 14.30
C VAL A 756 -34.88 20.41 13.47
N ARG A 757 -36.19 20.48 13.73
CA ARG A 757 -37.18 19.66 13.05
C ARG A 757 -37.31 20.01 11.55
N ASP A 758 -37.23 21.29 11.20
CA ASP A 758 -37.28 21.78 9.83
C ASP A 758 -36.03 21.37 9.05
N ALA A 759 -34.85 21.46 9.68
CA ALA A 759 -33.58 21.08 9.05
C ALA A 759 -33.43 19.56 8.93
N TYR A 760 -33.96 18.80 9.89
CA TYR A 760 -33.82 17.34 9.98
C TYR A 760 -35.15 16.62 10.26
N PRO A 761 -36.04 16.51 9.24
CA PRO A 761 -37.36 15.90 9.38
C PRO A 761 -37.24 14.38 9.60
N GLY A 762 -37.22 13.96 10.86
CA GLY A 762 -37.11 12.55 11.27
C GLY A 762 -36.00 12.25 12.26
N LEU A 763 -35.13 13.22 12.56
CA LEU A 763 -34.16 13.08 13.64
C LEU A 763 -34.90 13.10 15.00
N PRO A 764 -34.64 12.16 15.92
CA PRO A 764 -35.16 12.23 17.29
C PRO A 764 -34.68 13.50 17.98
N ILE A 765 -35.57 14.17 18.72
CA ILE A 765 -35.26 15.41 19.44
C ILE A 765 -35.58 15.20 20.92
N GLU A 766 -34.56 15.39 21.74
CA GLU A 766 -34.66 15.47 23.18
C GLU A 766 -34.41 16.91 23.63
N VAL A 767 -35.19 17.39 24.59
CA VAL A 767 -35.08 18.75 25.10
C VAL A 767 -34.80 18.71 26.60
N GLU A 768 -33.71 19.37 27.00
CA GLU A 768 -33.34 19.59 28.39
C GLU A 768 -34.19 20.71 28.99
N VAL A 769 -34.74 20.45 30.18
CA VAL A 769 -35.47 21.41 31.01
C VAL A 769 -34.95 21.36 32.44
N ASP A 770 -34.87 22.54 33.07
CA ASP A 770 -34.40 22.72 34.44
C ASP A 770 -35.50 23.20 35.40
N ARG A 771 -36.70 23.52 34.88
CA ARG A 771 -37.86 23.99 35.64
C ARG A 771 -39.17 23.42 35.11
N ILE A 772 -40.13 23.19 36.03
CA ILE A 772 -41.42 22.57 35.70
C ILE A 772 -42.25 23.35 34.67
N ASP A 773 -42.11 24.69 34.62
CA ASP A 773 -42.84 25.57 33.72
C ASP A 773 -42.40 25.44 32.25
N GLN A 774 -41.25 24.83 31.98
CA GLN A 774 -40.74 24.59 30.63
C GLN A 774 -41.34 23.33 29.97
N ILE A 775 -41.91 22.39 30.74
CA ILE A 775 -42.38 21.10 30.22
C ILE A 775 -43.53 21.28 29.22
N GLU A 776 -44.58 22.01 29.58
CA GLU A 776 -45.75 22.15 28.69
C GLU A 776 -45.41 22.87 27.36
N PRO A 777 -44.60 23.95 27.34
CA PRO A 777 -44.09 24.53 26.09
C PRO A 777 -43.36 23.53 25.20
N VAL A 778 -42.53 22.66 25.78
CA VAL A 778 -41.75 21.65 25.05
C VAL A 778 -42.66 20.54 24.49
N LEU A 779 -43.64 20.10 25.28
CA LEU A 779 -44.66 19.14 24.82
C LEU A 779 -45.53 19.71 23.69
N ALA A 780 -45.89 20.99 23.76
CA ALA A 780 -46.72 21.65 22.75
C ALA A 780 -46.05 21.68 21.36
N GLU A 781 -44.71 21.69 21.30
CA GLU A 781 -43.94 21.63 20.05
C GLU A 781 -43.75 20.18 19.54
N GLY A 782 -44.10 19.17 20.36
CA GLY A 782 -44.05 17.75 19.99
C GLY A 782 -42.75 17.05 20.35
N ALA A 783 -42.08 17.44 21.45
CA ALA A 783 -40.94 16.71 21.96
C ALA A 783 -41.33 15.29 22.39
N GLU A 784 -40.59 14.30 21.92
CA GLU A 784 -40.81 12.87 22.19
C GLU A 784 -40.07 12.41 23.46
N GLU A 785 -39.08 13.19 23.89
CA GLU A 785 -38.21 12.90 25.03
C GLU A 785 -37.79 14.21 25.71
N ILE A 786 -37.83 14.21 27.05
CA ILE A 786 -37.53 15.38 27.88
C ILE A 786 -36.51 14.96 28.94
N LEU A 787 -35.39 15.68 29.00
CA LEU A 787 -34.35 15.51 30.00
C LEU A 787 -34.58 16.51 31.13
N LEU A 788 -34.88 16.00 32.33
CA LEU A 788 -35.14 16.75 33.56
C LEU A 788 -33.81 16.93 34.31
N ASP A 789 -33.15 18.08 34.15
CA ASP A 789 -31.83 18.34 34.73
C ASP A 789 -31.93 18.90 36.16
N ASN A 790 -31.34 18.20 37.13
CA ASN A 790 -31.28 18.56 38.55
C ASN A 790 -32.65 18.74 39.26
N PHE A 791 -33.70 18.06 38.79
CA PHE A 791 -35.01 18.03 39.46
C PHE A 791 -34.95 17.28 40.79
N THR A 792 -35.68 17.76 41.81
CA THR A 792 -35.86 17.01 43.07
C THR A 792 -36.86 15.86 42.88
N VAL A 793 -36.90 14.88 43.80
CA VAL A 793 -37.87 13.77 43.74
C VAL A 793 -39.32 14.27 43.67
N ASP A 794 -39.66 15.32 44.43
CA ASP A 794 -40.99 15.93 44.40
C ASP A 794 -41.29 16.58 43.03
N ASP A 795 -40.30 17.26 42.44
CA ASP A 795 -40.45 17.86 41.10
C ASP A 795 -40.59 16.77 40.02
N LEU A 796 -39.88 15.65 40.15
CA LEU A 796 -39.97 14.50 39.24
C LEU A 796 -41.37 13.87 39.29
N VAL A 797 -41.93 13.66 40.48
CA VAL A 797 -43.31 13.16 40.63
C VAL A 797 -44.31 14.11 39.97
N LEU A 798 -44.10 15.42 40.10
CA LEU A 798 -44.93 16.43 39.43
C LEU A 798 -44.75 16.39 37.91
N ALA A 799 -43.52 16.27 37.42
CA ALA A 799 -43.20 16.18 36.00
C ALA A 799 -43.81 14.94 35.35
N VAL A 800 -43.69 13.76 35.98
CA VAL A 800 -44.30 12.51 35.50
C VAL A 800 -45.83 12.64 35.38
N ARG A 801 -46.48 13.24 36.40
CA ARG A 801 -47.93 13.51 36.35
C ARG A 801 -48.31 14.53 35.28
N LEU A 802 -47.49 15.55 35.07
CA LEU A 802 -47.73 16.59 34.08
C LEU A 802 -47.60 16.05 32.66
N VAL A 803 -46.56 15.24 32.40
CA VAL A 803 -46.31 14.65 31.09
C VAL A 803 -47.37 13.61 30.74
N ASP A 804 -47.85 12.82 31.71
CA ASP A 804 -48.94 11.85 31.54
C ASP A 804 -48.74 10.92 30.32
N GLY A 805 -47.50 10.45 30.13
CA GLY A 805 -47.11 9.55 29.05
C GLY A 805 -46.99 10.19 27.65
N ARG A 806 -47.10 11.51 27.53
CA ARG A 806 -46.96 12.24 26.24
C ARG A 806 -45.53 12.25 25.69
N ALA A 807 -44.52 12.11 26.56
CA ALA A 807 -43.11 12.04 26.22
C ALA A 807 -42.38 11.12 27.20
N ARG A 808 -41.22 10.58 26.80
CA ARG A 808 -40.34 9.85 27.72
C ARG A 808 -39.56 10.82 28.59
N LEU A 809 -39.39 10.48 29.86
CA LEU A 809 -38.69 11.31 30.84
C LEU A 809 -37.35 10.69 31.23
N GLU A 810 -36.29 11.47 31.08
CA GLU A 810 -34.94 11.14 31.53
C GLU A 810 -34.55 12.05 32.70
N SER A 811 -34.23 11.49 33.86
CA SER A 811 -33.66 12.26 34.97
C SER A 811 -32.14 12.35 34.83
N SER A 812 -31.59 13.55 34.98
CA SER A 812 -30.14 13.79 34.99
C SER A 812 -29.74 14.79 36.07
N GLY A 813 -28.43 14.88 36.34
CA GLY A 813 -27.87 15.79 37.32
C GLY A 813 -27.98 15.29 38.76
N GLY A 814 -26.87 15.35 39.52
CA GLY A 814 -26.85 15.02 40.95
C GLY A 814 -27.19 13.58 41.37
N LEU A 815 -27.40 12.65 40.43
CA LEU A 815 -27.79 11.27 40.73
C LEU A 815 -26.70 10.51 41.50
N THR A 816 -27.10 9.82 42.56
CA THR A 816 -26.25 8.90 43.34
C THR A 816 -26.90 7.52 43.44
N LEU A 817 -26.12 6.49 43.76
CA LEU A 817 -26.67 5.14 43.99
C LEU A 817 -27.70 5.12 45.12
N ASP A 818 -27.49 5.94 46.16
CA ASP A 818 -28.41 6.02 47.31
C ASP A 818 -29.76 6.64 46.92
N SER A 819 -29.76 7.60 45.98
CA SER A 819 -30.98 8.26 45.50
C SER A 819 -31.62 7.57 44.29
N ALA A 820 -30.96 6.57 43.69
CA ALA A 820 -31.38 5.96 42.43
C ALA A 820 -32.79 5.34 42.53
N ARG A 821 -33.07 4.65 43.64
CA ARG A 821 -34.36 3.99 43.87
C ARG A 821 -35.50 5.00 43.98
N ASP A 822 -35.33 6.03 44.80
CA ASP A 822 -36.34 7.06 45.01
C ASP A 822 -36.68 7.80 43.71
N VAL A 823 -35.66 8.10 42.89
CA VAL A 823 -35.83 8.69 41.56
C VAL A 823 -36.58 7.74 40.62
N ALA A 824 -36.21 6.47 40.58
CA ALA A 824 -36.86 5.48 39.71
C ALA A 824 -38.33 5.23 40.08
N GLU A 825 -38.69 5.27 41.37
CA GLU A 825 -40.06 5.11 41.85
C GLU A 825 -40.99 6.27 41.48
N THR A 826 -40.44 7.43 41.07
CA THR A 826 -41.26 8.54 40.57
C THR A 826 -41.98 8.23 39.26
N GLY A 827 -41.49 7.25 38.50
CA GLY A 827 -42.05 6.84 37.21
C GLY A 827 -41.34 7.41 35.98
N VAL A 828 -40.15 8.01 36.13
CA VAL A 828 -39.29 8.37 34.98
C VAL A 828 -38.85 7.13 34.20
N ASP A 829 -38.64 7.26 32.90
CA ASP A 829 -38.24 6.17 32.01
C ASP A 829 -36.74 5.88 32.12
N TYR A 830 -35.91 6.91 32.29
CA TYR A 830 -34.46 6.78 32.31
C TYR A 830 -33.81 7.55 33.46
N LEU A 831 -32.71 6.97 33.99
CA LEU A 831 -31.74 7.68 34.84
C LEU A 831 -30.43 7.80 34.05
N ALA A 832 -30.06 9.01 33.66
CA ALA A 832 -28.85 9.28 32.89
C ALA A 832 -27.63 9.52 33.78
N VAL A 833 -26.78 8.51 33.89
CA VAL A 833 -25.65 8.50 34.81
C VAL A 833 -24.35 8.73 34.03
N GLY A 834 -23.90 9.98 33.99
CA GLY A 834 -22.65 10.33 33.29
C GLY A 834 -21.42 9.62 33.85
N ALA A 835 -21.39 9.38 35.16
CA ALA A 835 -20.27 8.76 35.87
C ALA A 835 -19.96 7.32 35.42
N LEU A 836 -20.90 6.63 34.73
CA LEU A 836 -20.72 5.26 34.28
C LEU A 836 -19.48 5.09 33.41
N THR A 837 -19.20 6.02 32.48
CA THR A 837 -18.13 5.86 31.49
C THR A 837 -16.82 6.57 31.87
N HIS A 838 -16.89 7.73 32.55
CA HIS A 838 -15.69 8.50 32.90
C HIS A 838 -15.22 8.38 34.35
N SER A 839 -16.00 7.76 35.24
CA SER A 839 -15.68 7.65 36.68
C SER A 839 -15.79 6.23 37.23
N ALA A 840 -16.06 5.22 36.40
CA ALA A 840 -16.13 3.84 36.86
C ALA A 840 -14.76 3.39 37.41
N PRO A 841 -14.71 2.83 38.63
CA PRO A 841 -13.51 2.15 39.10
C PRO A 841 -13.21 0.95 38.20
N ALA A 842 -11.95 0.77 37.82
CA ALA A 842 -11.53 -0.43 37.09
C ALA A 842 -11.80 -1.69 37.94
N LEU A 843 -12.28 -2.76 37.30
CA LEU A 843 -12.39 -4.06 37.95
C LEU A 843 -11.00 -4.70 38.00
N ASP A 844 -10.57 -5.16 39.18
CA ASP A 844 -9.25 -5.78 39.34
C ASP A 844 -9.20 -7.14 38.63
N ILE A 845 -8.39 -7.22 37.57
CA ILE A 845 -8.18 -8.42 36.73
C ILE A 845 -6.67 -8.50 36.45
N ALA A 846 -6.10 -9.69 36.58
CA ALA A 846 -4.67 -9.95 36.40
C ALA A 846 -4.42 -11.00 35.31
N LEU A 847 -3.19 -11.08 34.82
CA LEU A 847 -2.69 -12.17 34.01
C LEU A 847 -1.68 -12.99 34.83
N ASP A 848 -1.94 -14.28 35.00
CA ASP A 848 -1.09 -15.21 35.74
C ASP A 848 -0.47 -16.22 34.76
N LEU A 849 0.85 -16.26 34.64
CA LEU A 849 1.51 -17.39 33.97
C LEU A 849 1.31 -18.67 34.80
N ARG A 850 0.92 -19.77 34.15
CA ARG A 850 0.92 -21.08 34.80
C ARG A 850 2.36 -21.46 35.09
N GLY A 851 2.71 -21.55 36.37
CA GLY A 851 4.02 -22.09 36.77
C GLY A 851 4.16 -23.54 36.28
N ASN A 852 5.34 -23.89 35.77
CA ASN A 852 5.71 -25.27 35.49
C ASN A 852 5.68 -26.16 36.73
#